data_AF-A0A6A5AAP5-F1
#
_entry.id   AF-A0A6A5AAP5-F1
#
_cell.length_a   1.000
_cell.length_b   1.000
_cell.length_c   1.000
_cell.angle_alpha   90.00
_cell.angle_beta   90.00
_cell.angle_gamma   90.00
#
_symmetry.space_group_name_H-M   'P 1'
#
loop_
_entity.id
_entity.type
_entity.pdbx_description
1 polymer ?
#
loop_
_entity_poly.entity_id
_entity_poly.type
_entity_poly.pdbx_seq_one_letter_code
_entity_poly.pdbx_strand_id
1 'polypeptide(L)'
;SVVEIEPGRHMGESFDDLALKRSTRNRRTEVGASRTLKLSAGHEGKADAGMKVILEQQDLVLSKEEHKVYGGRVLEANSKKGYEKHYRGLRYFFSLIGDYSSLLILRVDAPAYPPAMSAKSVCAYLKFKTGSVGTPLYYDDSNKLPVTSVDGDHVLCQGQWKDPKNMIQFSAAVSAAHKAKDMDCVPYEESCAACILLYEQTKATTGCRHHGGRGRLQRFGNTRFSKDVINCMAFISKRKLVGYIPSPESMCNPLELINIRKYLLSTNDIHGWILWTMMLFHIRLFLRADEGIDFQCEQFLAPLTSVNAFGSVTMLAVRIKGKTDTDWVVLSIFRDETCPELCLVRAILAWLHLSKHNGSGYLFPHDSEPGHPYPTSKFQSRCREVCTKITGRQGPFATHWLRKTAWLLATWGGASDVDMMQASRHKSLDMAIRYKQDAQALLEIAKNQRDGVILKYIPQWRSIFVSSLQSASALNLDKTSATLSEHATAFVKSLIFSGNLKEFESHDPAAVATACVVSVAVGDKKADIDMLVATFDRKTCGCSLDARRLVNLLSEYYSTNTSSTASSATDVTEVAVAPTSENNMVCDASDVTSNRKRKRGGDFDMLDERAKLATVTTNDQKIACLRGIQSFACKTSTTKYTNSFRTFYCQSVKPVLACVDDHCGGSIEEFTHRWGHDVRLNRFSTLKCRGVAKCSWSFNGLTT
;
A
#
# COMPACT_ATOMS: atom_id res chain seq x y z
N SER A 1 -60.13 -18.76 -35.02
CA SER A 1 -60.25 -18.70 -33.54
C SER A 1 -58.87 -18.46 -32.98
N VAL A 2 -58.58 -17.18 -32.73
CA VAL A 2 -57.36 -16.69 -32.07
C VAL A 2 -57.55 -16.95 -30.57
N VAL A 3 -56.57 -17.57 -29.91
CA VAL A 3 -56.50 -17.61 -28.45
C VAL A 3 -55.22 -16.89 -28.08
N GLU A 4 -55.38 -15.71 -27.49
CA GLU A 4 -54.34 -14.86 -26.94
C GLU A 4 -53.64 -15.58 -25.78
N ILE A 5 -52.31 -15.53 -25.77
CA ILE A 5 -51.47 -15.94 -24.65
C ILE A 5 -51.03 -14.66 -23.94
N GLU A 6 -51.46 -14.48 -22.69
CA GLU A 6 -51.02 -13.39 -21.83
C GLU A 6 -49.50 -13.45 -21.56
N PRO A 7 -48.76 -12.34 -21.68
CA PRO A 7 -47.35 -12.29 -21.30
C PRO A 7 -47.20 -12.13 -19.79
N GLY A 8 -46.73 -13.18 -19.14
CA GLY A 8 -46.34 -13.17 -17.74
C GLY A 8 -45.24 -12.14 -17.42
N ARG A 9 -45.47 -11.35 -16.37
CA ARG A 9 -44.53 -10.38 -15.79
C ARG A 9 -43.20 -11.03 -15.40
N HIS A 10 -42.15 -10.77 -16.17
CA HIS A 10 -40.78 -10.72 -15.64
C HIS A 10 -40.47 -9.28 -15.22
N MET A 11 -40.73 -8.94 -13.95
CA MET A 11 -40.13 -7.74 -13.35
C MET A 11 -38.70 -8.06 -12.90
N GLY A 12 -37.77 -8.03 -13.85
CA GLY A 12 -36.36 -7.82 -13.53
C GLY A 12 -36.19 -6.35 -13.13
N GLU A 13 -35.75 -6.09 -11.89
CA GLU A 13 -35.50 -4.73 -11.41
C GLU A 13 -34.58 -4.00 -12.39
N SER A 14 -35.00 -2.85 -12.90
CA SER A 14 -34.22 -2.08 -13.86
C SER A 14 -32.98 -1.47 -13.18
N PHE A 15 -31.96 -1.15 -13.96
CA PHE A 15 -30.77 -0.46 -13.45
C PHE A 15 -31.13 0.87 -12.79
N ASP A 16 -32.18 1.54 -13.26
CA ASP A 16 -32.69 2.78 -12.70
C ASP A 16 -33.42 2.55 -11.38
N ASP A 17 -34.12 1.42 -11.20
CA ASP A 17 -34.71 1.05 -9.89
C ASP A 17 -33.63 0.75 -8.85
N LEU A 18 -32.53 0.12 -9.26
CA LEU A 18 -31.37 -0.12 -8.39
C LEU A 18 -30.62 1.19 -8.06
N ALA A 19 -30.53 2.11 -9.02
CA ALA A 19 -29.94 3.44 -8.82
C ALA A 19 -30.82 4.32 -7.92
N LEU A 20 -32.15 4.26 -8.10
CA LEU A 20 -33.13 4.98 -7.29
C LEU A 20 -33.18 4.44 -5.86
N LYS A 21 -33.13 3.12 -5.66
CA LYS A 21 -32.97 2.52 -4.30
C LYS A 21 -31.65 2.92 -3.64
N ARG A 22 -30.59 3.19 -4.41
CA ARG A 22 -29.31 3.69 -3.88
C ARG A 22 -29.34 5.19 -3.58
N SER A 23 -30.05 6.00 -4.36
CA SER A 23 -30.17 7.44 -4.16
C SER A 23 -31.19 7.82 -3.08
N THR A 24 -32.23 7.01 -2.90
CA THR A 24 -33.29 7.19 -1.88
C THR A 24 -32.98 6.48 -0.56
N ARG A 25 -31.75 5.99 -0.38
CA ARG A 25 -31.34 5.40 0.90
C ARG A 25 -31.38 6.48 1.98
N ASN A 26 -32.50 6.53 2.69
CA ASN A 26 -32.73 7.45 3.79
C ASN A 26 -31.50 7.49 4.70
N ARG A 27 -31.08 8.71 5.03
CA ARG A 27 -30.22 9.04 6.18
C ARG A 27 -30.62 8.07 7.29
N ARG A 28 -29.69 7.26 7.83
CA ARG A 28 -29.97 6.25 8.87
C ARG A 28 -30.95 6.76 9.93
N THR A 29 -32.22 6.50 9.70
CA THR A 29 -33.34 6.58 10.64
C THR A 29 -34.11 5.27 10.50
N GLU A 30 -33.39 4.14 10.43
CA GLU A 30 -33.95 2.91 10.99
C GLU A 30 -33.83 3.04 12.50
N VAL A 31 -34.91 3.56 13.08
CA VAL A 31 -35.25 3.42 14.49
C VAL A 31 -35.37 1.92 14.76
N GLY A 32 -34.24 1.34 15.17
CA GLY A 32 -34.08 -0.09 15.41
C GLY A 32 -32.81 -0.33 16.22
N ALA A 33 -32.80 0.20 17.44
CA ALA A 33 -31.85 -0.13 18.51
C ALA A 33 -30.35 0.01 18.18
N SER A 34 -29.86 1.25 18.06
CA SER A 34 -28.58 1.58 18.68
C SER A 34 -28.76 1.59 20.21
N ARG A 35 -29.07 0.43 20.81
CA ARG A 35 -28.97 0.26 22.27
C ARG A 35 -27.50 0.43 22.59
N THR A 36 -27.14 1.57 23.15
CA THR A 36 -25.90 1.76 23.91
C THR A 36 -25.74 0.52 24.79
N LEU A 37 -24.62 -0.21 24.66
CA LEU A 37 -24.33 -1.37 25.49
C LEU A 37 -24.19 -0.89 26.93
N LYS A 38 -25.31 -0.80 27.63
CA LYS A 38 -25.42 -0.42 29.03
C LYS A 38 -26.05 -1.61 29.75
N LEU A 39 -25.40 -2.03 30.81
CA LEU A 39 -25.95 -2.99 31.74
C LEU A 39 -27.05 -2.29 32.54
N SER A 40 -28.02 -3.05 33.07
CA SER A 40 -28.88 -2.52 34.12
C SER A 40 -28.08 -2.39 35.41
N ALA A 41 -28.49 -1.50 36.33
CA ALA A 41 -27.84 -1.35 37.63
C ALA A 41 -27.73 -2.69 38.38
N GLY A 42 -28.74 -3.58 38.26
CA GLY A 42 -28.70 -4.92 38.82
C GLY A 42 -27.60 -5.81 38.22
N HIS A 43 -27.39 -5.74 36.91
CA HIS A 43 -26.30 -6.47 36.24
C HIS A 43 -24.92 -5.92 36.62
N GLU A 44 -24.78 -4.60 36.80
CA GLU A 44 -23.54 -3.98 37.28
C GLU A 44 -23.22 -4.46 38.70
N GLY A 45 -24.20 -4.44 39.60
CA GLY A 45 -24.04 -4.96 40.97
C GLY A 45 -23.66 -6.44 41.02
N LYS A 46 -24.25 -7.29 40.15
CA LYS A 46 -23.86 -8.70 40.02
C LYS A 46 -22.42 -8.85 39.52
N ALA A 47 -22.00 -8.02 38.56
CA ALA A 47 -20.64 -8.05 38.05
C ALA A 47 -19.61 -7.64 39.11
N ASP A 48 -19.91 -6.60 39.89
CA ASP A 48 -19.03 -6.16 40.97
C ASP A 48 -18.92 -7.21 42.10
N ALA A 49 -20.05 -7.78 42.52
CA ALA A 49 -20.08 -8.87 43.50
C ALA A 49 -19.30 -10.10 42.99
N GLY A 50 -19.53 -10.49 41.74
CA GLY A 50 -18.84 -11.61 41.11
C GLY A 50 -17.33 -11.40 40.97
N MET A 51 -16.89 -10.20 40.58
CA MET A 51 -15.45 -9.87 40.55
C MET A 51 -14.82 -9.93 41.95
N LYS A 52 -15.52 -9.46 42.98
CA LYS A 52 -15.04 -9.53 44.37
C LYS A 52 -14.81 -10.98 44.82
N VAL A 53 -15.74 -11.88 44.49
CA VAL A 53 -15.58 -13.33 44.76
C VAL A 53 -14.35 -13.89 44.07
N ILE A 54 -14.10 -13.54 42.80
CA ILE A 54 -12.89 -14.01 42.09
C ILE A 54 -11.60 -13.46 42.73
N LEU A 55 -11.59 -12.19 43.14
CA LEU A 55 -10.45 -11.59 43.81
C LEU A 55 -10.13 -12.32 45.12
N GLU A 56 -11.14 -12.63 45.93
CA GLU A 56 -11.00 -13.37 47.18
C GLU A 56 -10.53 -14.81 46.95
N GLN A 57 -11.13 -15.51 45.98
CA GLN A 57 -10.78 -16.92 45.67
C GLN A 57 -9.35 -17.06 45.15
N GLN A 58 -8.84 -16.08 44.41
CA GLN A 58 -7.53 -16.12 43.77
C GLN A 58 -6.46 -15.32 44.53
N ASP A 59 -6.79 -14.79 45.71
CA ASP A 59 -5.89 -13.96 46.52
C ASP A 59 -5.29 -12.79 45.73
N LEU A 60 -6.16 -12.10 44.96
CA LEU A 60 -5.77 -10.99 44.10
C LEU A 60 -6.15 -9.65 44.73
N VAL A 61 -5.21 -8.71 44.70
CA VAL A 61 -5.40 -7.34 45.19
C VAL A 61 -5.49 -6.37 44.02
N LEU A 62 -6.49 -5.49 44.05
CA LEU A 62 -6.63 -4.41 43.05
C LEU A 62 -5.45 -3.43 43.15
N SER A 63 -5.07 -2.85 42.02
CA SER A 63 -4.02 -1.85 41.99
C SER A 63 -4.48 -0.57 42.71
N LYS A 64 -3.57 0.08 43.44
CA LYS A 64 -3.81 1.43 43.98
C LYS A 64 -3.76 2.51 42.90
N GLU A 65 -3.09 2.21 41.78
CA GLU A 65 -2.93 3.10 40.65
C GLU A 65 -3.89 2.72 39.52
N GLU A 66 -4.52 3.73 38.94
CA GLU A 66 -5.33 3.58 37.73
C GLU A 66 -4.46 3.65 36.48
N HIS A 67 -4.66 2.68 35.60
CA HIS A 67 -4.00 2.61 34.31
C HIS A 67 -5.02 2.40 33.19
N LYS A 68 -4.64 2.83 31.98
CA LYS A 68 -5.42 2.49 30.80
C LYS A 68 -5.30 0.98 30.55
N VAL A 69 -6.38 0.37 30.08
CA VAL A 69 -6.44 -1.07 29.77
C VAL A 69 -5.33 -1.51 28.81
N TYR A 70 -4.93 -0.65 27.88
CA TYR A 70 -3.85 -0.90 26.91
C TYR A 70 -2.45 -0.46 27.39
N GLY A 71 -2.32 -0.10 28.67
CA GLY A 71 -1.08 0.32 29.32
C GLY A 71 -0.49 1.63 28.78
N GLY A 72 0.83 1.75 28.86
CA GLY A 72 1.60 2.91 28.39
C GLY A 72 1.79 3.00 26.87
N ARG A 73 1.07 2.21 26.07
CA ARG A 73 1.21 2.23 24.60
C ARG A 73 0.77 3.58 24.03
N VAL A 74 1.65 4.19 23.24
CA VAL A 74 1.32 5.36 22.42
C VAL A 74 0.44 4.90 21.26
N LEU A 75 -0.84 5.23 21.32
CA LEU A 75 -1.83 4.90 20.30
C LEU A 75 -2.36 6.18 19.66
N GLU A 76 -2.50 6.14 18.34
CA GLU A 76 -3.23 7.15 17.56
C GLU A 76 -4.65 7.36 18.10
N ALA A 77 -5.17 8.60 18.02
CA ALA A 77 -6.48 8.95 18.57
C ALA A 77 -7.62 8.05 18.08
N ASN A 78 -7.61 7.67 16.80
CA ASN A 78 -8.60 6.76 16.21
C ASN A 78 -8.46 5.31 16.72
N SER A 79 -7.22 4.84 16.94
CA SER A 79 -6.96 3.52 17.52
C SER A 79 -7.44 3.46 18.96
N LYS A 80 -7.20 4.52 19.75
CA LYS A 80 -7.70 4.65 21.13
C LYS A 80 -9.22 4.55 21.18
N LYS A 81 -9.93 5.37 20.39
CA LYS A 81 -11.40 5.33 20.28
C LYS A 81 -11.90 3.93 19.87
N GLY A 82 -11.20 3.29 18.94
CA GLY A 82 -11.49 1.93 18.50
C GLY A 82 -11.35 0.89 19.62
N TYR A 83 -10.26 0.93 20.37
CA TYR A 83 -10.00 -0.01 21.47
C TYR A 83 -10.99 0.19 22.61
N GLU A 84 -11.26 1.43 23.02
CA GLU A 84 -12.24 1.75 24.07
C GLU A 84 -13.66 1.31 23.70
N LYS A 85 -14.05 1.39 22.42
CA LYS A 85 -15.30 0.81 21.94
C LYS A 85 -15.35 -0.70 22.16
N HIS A 86 -14.26 -1.42 21.86
CA HIS A 86 -14.19 -2.87 22.04
C HIS A 86 -14.17 -3.28 23.51
N TYR A 87 -13.43 -2.56 24.37
CA TYR A 87 -13.41 -2.82 25.81
C TYR A 87 -14.76 -2.61 26.46
N ARG A 88 -15.50 -1.55 26.10
CA ARG A 88 -16.89 -1.36 26.58
C ARG A 88 -17.79 -2.52 26.18
N GLY A 89 -17.66 -3.00 24.94
CA GLY A 89 -18.44 -4.15 24.48
C GLY A 89 -18.08 -5.46 25.18
N LEU A 90 -16.80 -5.69 25.47
CA LEU A 90 -16.34 -6.84 26.26
C LEU A 90 -16.83 -6.77 27.70
N ARG A 91 -16.72 -5.61 28.36
CA ARG A 91 -17.24 -5.40 29.72
C ARG A 91 -18.72 -5.74 29.79
N TYR A 92 -19.52 -5.18 28.87
CA TYR A 92 -20.95 -5.52 28.78
C TYR A 92 -21.19 -7.03 28.62
N PHE A 93 -20.50 -7.67 27.68
CA PHE A 93 -20.75 -9.07 27.36
C PHE A 93 -20.30 -10.03 28.47
N PHE A 94 -19.11 -9.83 29.04
CA PHE A 94 -18.61 -10.67 30.13
C PHE A 94 -19.45 -10.51 31.40
N SER A 95 -19.92 -9.30 31.71
CA SER A 95 -20.89 -9.10 32.80
C SER A 95 -22.21 -9.83 32.54
N LEU A 96 -22.70 -9.82 31.30
CA LEU A 96 -23.96 -10.47 30.91
C LEU A 96 -23.90 -11.99 31.09
N ILE A 97 -22.79 -12.64 30.72
CA ILE A 97 -22.63 -14.10 30.78
C ILE A 97 -22.01 -14.61 32.09
N GLY A 98 -21.64 -13.71 33.00
CA GLY A 98 -21.04 -14.07 34.29
C GLY A 98 -19.55 -14.46 34.23
N ASP A 99 -18.81 -14.11 33.17
CA ASP A 99 -17.36 -14.36 33.11
C ASP A 99 -16.57 -13.24 33.81
N TYR A 100 -16.73 -13.18 35.13
CA TYR A 100 -16.16 -12.12 35.97
C TYR A 100 -14.63 -12.17 36.03
N SER A 101 -14.03 -13.34 35.89
CA SER A 101 -12.56 -13.48 35.84
C SER A 101 -11.97 -12.78 34.61
N SER A 102 -12.62 -12.88 33.44
CA SER A 102 -12.20 -12.16 32.23
C SER A 102 -12.44 -10.64 32.30
N LEU A 103 -13.27 -10.14 33.22
CA LEU A 103 -13.48 -8.71 33.44
C LEU A 103 -12.29 -8.04 34.14
N LEU A 104 -11.56 -8.75 34.99
CA LEU A 104 -10.52 -8.16 35.84
C LEU A 104 -9.43 -7.45 35.03
N ILE A 105 -8.99 -8.04 33.91
CA ILE A 105 -7.98 -7.41 33.03
C ILE A 105 -8.48 -6.13 32.34
N LEU A 106 -9.80 -5.92 32.24
CA LEU A 106 -10.41 -4.75 31.62
C LEU A 106 -10.61 -3.59 32.60
N ARG A 107 -10.31 -3.77 33.88
CA ARG A 107 -10.41 -2.71 34.90
C ARG A 107 -9.28 -1.68 34.73
N VAL A 108 -9.52 -0.47 35.22
CA VAL A 108 -8.47 0.57 35.26
C VAL A 108 -7.52 0.36 36.43
N ASP A 109 -8.03 -0.16 37.53
CA ASP A 109 -7.33 -0.59 38.75
C ASP A 109 -7.08 -2.11 38.75
N ALA A 110 -6.97 -2.72 37.57
CA ALA A 110 -6.77 -4.17 37.43
C ALA A 110 -5.58 -4.65 38.28
N PRO A 111 -5.66 -5.85 38.90
CA PRO A 111 -4.55 -6.44 39.66
C PRO A 111 -3.23 -6.43 38.88
N ALA A 112 -2.12 -6.62 39.61
CA ALA A 112 -0.79 -6.76 38.99
C ALA A 112 -0.75 -7.97 38.04
N TYR A 113 -1.33 -9.10 38.47
CA TYR A 113 -1.37 -10.35 37.72
C TYR A 113 -2.82 -10.83 37.52
N PRO A 114 -3.65 -10.10 36.76
CA PRO A 114 -5.03 -10.48 36.56
C PRO A 114 -5.10 -11.78 35.75
N PRO A 115 -6.19 -12.55 35.84
CA PRO A 115 -6.41 -13.67 34.93
C PRO A 115 -6.52 -13.20 33.47
N ALA A 116 -5.98 -13.99 32.55
CA ALA A 116 -6.23 -13.77 31.13
C ALA A 116 -7.72 -13.99 30.77
N MET A 117 -8.17 -13.36 29.69
CA MET A 117 -9.55 -13.57 29.21
C MET A 117 -9.74 -15.01 28.76
N SER A 118 -10.91 -15.58 29.04
CA SER A 118 -11.33 -16.90 28.53
C SER A 118 -11.40 -16.90 27.00
N ALA A 119 -10.68 -17.83 26.37
CA ALA A 119 -10.77 -18.04 24.92
C ALA A 119 -12.21 -18.37 24.50
N LYS A 120 -12.91 -19.20 25.29
CA LYS A 120 -14.32 -19.54 25.08
C LYS A 120 -15.22 -18.30 25.07
N SER A 121 -15.04 -17.39 26.03
CA SER A 121 -15.85 -16.16 26.12
C SER A 121 -15.49 -15.15 25.03
N VAL A 122 -14.23 -15.03 24.65
CA VAL A 122 -13.80 -14.19 23.51
C VAL A 122 -14.38 -14.71 22.19
N CYS A 123 -14.38 -16.02 21.97
CA CYS A 123 -15.04 -16.66 20.82
C CYS A 123 -16.56 -16.41 20.84
N ALA A 124 -17.21 -16.55 22.00
CA ALA A 124 -18.63 -16.25 22.15
C ALA A 124 -18.93 -14.77 21.85
N TYR A 125 -18.07 -13.83 22.25
CA TYR A 125 -18.24 -12.41 21.92
C TYR A 125 -18.09 -12.12 20.42
N LEU A 126 -17.14 -12.78 19.75
CA LEU A 126 -17.02 -12.70 18.29
C LEU A 126 -18.32 -13.13 17.62
N LYS A 127 -18.83 -14.33 17.97
CA LYS A 127 -20.11 -14.86 17.48
C LYS A 127 -21.29 -13.95 17.82
N PHE A 128 -21.34 -13.40 19.03
CA PHE A 128 -22.36 -12.45 19.47
C PHE A 128 -22.43 -11.21 18.58
N LYS A 129 -21.27 -10.69 18.14
CA LYS A 129 -21.20 -9.51 17.27
C LYS A 129 -21.43 -9.80 15.79
N THR A 130 -21.12 -11.01 15.31
CA THR A 130 -21.17 -11.35 13.88
C THR A 130 -22.32 -12.26 13.48
N GLY A 131 -22.94 -12.95 14.44
CA GLY A 131 -24.09 -13.84 14.21
C GLY A 131 -25.35 -13.07 13.80
N SER A 132 -26.34 -13.78 13.26
CA SER A 132 -27.60 -13.16 12.82
C SER A 132 -28.32 -12.48 13.99
N VAL A 133 -28.86 -11.29 13.75
CA VAL A 133 -29.55 -10.53 14.81
C VAL A 133 -30.73 -11.34 15.36
N GLY A 134 -30.82 -11.46 16.69
CA GLY A 134 -31.95 -12.11 17.36
C GLY A 134 -31.87 -13.63 17.46
N THR A 135 -30.88 -14.29 16.86
CA THR A 135 -30.71 -15.75 17.00
C THR A 135 -29.98 -16.11 18.29
N PRO A 136 -30.29 -17.25 18.94
CA PRO A 136 -29.55 -17.68 20.13
C PRO A 136 -28.04 -17.79 19.87
N LEU A 137 -27.24 -17.38 20.86
CA LEU A 137 -25.78 -17.50 20.84
C LEU A 137 -25.37 -18.88 21.37
N TYR A 138 -24.39 -19.52 20.72
CA TYR A 138 -23.88 -20.83 21.14
C TYR A 138 -22.36 -20.78 21.35
N TYR A 139 -21.87 -21.44 22.40
CA TYR A 139 -20.42 -21.62 22.60
C TYR A 139 -19.83 -22.49 21.48
N ASP A 140 -20.47 -23.63 21.23
CA ASP A 140 -20.16 -24.55 20.15
C ASP A 140 -21.40 -24.77 19.26
N ASP A 141 -21.19 -24.68 17.95
CA ASP A 141 -22.26 -24.86 16.96
C ASP A 141 -22.71 -26.33 16.90
N SER A 142 -21.86 -27.29 17.32
CA SER A 142 -22.14 -28.72 17.30
C SER A 142 -23.12 -29.17 18.37
N ASN A 143 -22.96 -28.68 19.60
CA ASN A 143 -23.75 -29.14 20.76
C ASN A 143 -25.05 -28.34 20.97
N LYS A 144 -25.26 -27.25 20.22
CA LYS A 144 -26.45 -26.38 20.26
C LYS A 144 -26.94 -25.98 21.67
N LEU A 145 -26.05 -25.90 22.65
CA LEU A 145 -26.38 -25.40 23.99
C LEU A 145 -26.25 -23.87 24.02
N PRO A 146 -27.37 -23.13 24.22
CA PRO A 146 -27.35 -21.69 24.16
C PRO A 146 -26.57 -21.10 25.35
N VAL A 147 -25.86 -20.00 25.10
CA VAL A 147 -25.25 -19.19 26.14
C VAL A 147 -26.37 -18.52 26.92
N THR A 148 -26.36 -18.68 28.24
CA THR A 148 -27.31 -18.04 29.15
C THR A 148 -26.70 -16.80 29.81
N SER A 149 -27.56 -15.85 30.17
CA SER A 149 -27.20 -14.71 31.00
C SER A 149 -27.13 -15.11 32.48
N VAL A 150 -26.65 -14.20 33.32
CA VAL A 150 -26.68 -14.33 34.79
C VAL A 150 -28.10 -14.37 35.39
N ASP A 151 -29.12 -14.06 34.59
CA ASP A 151 -30.54 -14.17 34.96
C ASP A 151 -31.18 -15.48 34.45
N GLY A 152 -30.42 -16.29 33.70
CA GLY A 152 -30.89 -17.56 33.12
C GLY A 152 -31.45 -17.45 31.69
N ASP A 153 -31.64 -16.23 31.19
CA ASP A 153 -32.17 -16.00 29.84
C ASP A 153 -31.18 -16.38 28.74
N HIS A 154 -31.68 -16.81 27.58
CA HIS A 154 -30.83 -17.03 26.41
C HIS A 154 -30.25 -15.71 25.87
N VAL A 155 -28.93 -15.68 25.69
CA VAL A 155 -28.25 -14.55 25.06
C VAL A 155 -28.44 -14.62 23.55
N LEU A 156 -28.96 -13.53 22.97
CA LEU A 156 -29.19 -13.43 21.53
C LEU A 156 -28.05 -12.69 20.83
N CYS A 157 -27.73 -13.12 19.61
CA CYS A 157 -26.74 -12.48 18.76
C CYS A 157 -27.19 -11.06 18.35
N GLN A 158 -26.24 -10.12 18.35
CA GLN A 158 -26.47 -8.73 17.97
C GLN A 158 -26.21 -8.43 16.49
N GLY A 159 -25.36 -9.20 15.81
CA GLY A 159 -25.09 -9.06 14.36
C GLY A 159 -24.65 -7.69 13.87
N GLN A 160 -24.11 -6.86 14.75
CA GLN A 160 -23.70 -5.49 14.44
C GLN A 160 -22.43 -5.43 13.56
N TRP A 161 -21.59 -6.46 13.61
CA TRP A 161 -20.33 -6.50 12.87
C TRP A 161 -20.53 -7.19 11.53
N LYS A 162 -20.89 -6.41 10.52
CA LYS A 162 -20.97 -6.86 9.13
C LYS A 162 -19.62 -6.77 8.42
N ASP A 163 -18.76 -5.82 8.78
CA ASP A 163 -17.41 -5.67 8.21
C ASP A 163 -16.37 -6.49 9.01
N PRO A 164 -15.65 -7.46 8.39
CA PRO A 164 -14.60 -8.23 9.03
C PRO A 164 -13.49 -7.41 9.68
N LYS A 165 -13.26 -6.16 9.24
CA LYS A 165 -12.28 -5.25 9.86
C LYS A 165 -12.57 -5.00 11.35
N ASN A 166 -13.84 -5.07 11.77
CA ASN A 166 -14.17 -4.93 13.19
C ASN A 166 -13.56 -6.06 14.03
N MET A 167 -13.54 -7.30 13.51
CA MET A 167 -12.91 -8.43 14.20
C MET A 167 -11.40 -8.27 14.29
N ILE A 168 -10.75 -7.76 13.24
CA ILE A 168 -9.31 -7.49 13.24
C ILE A 168 -8.96 -6.42 14.28
N GLN A 169 -9.72 -5.32 14.31
CA GLN A 169 -9.53 -4.25 15.29
C GLN A 169 -9.79 -4.75 16.72
N PHE A 170 -10.81 -5.58 16.91
CA PHE A 170 -11.11 -6.23 18.18
C PHE A 170 -9.96 -7.13 18.67
N SER A 171 -9.45 -7.99 17.79
CA SER A 171 -8.31 -8.86 18.07
C SER A 171 -7.08 -8.05 18.50
N ALA A 172 -6.82 -6.92 17.83
CA ALA A 172 -5.76 -6.00 18.22
C ALA A 172 -6.00 -5.37 19.61
N ALA A 173 -7.24 -4.98 19.94
CA ALA A 173 -7.60 -4.44 21.25
C ALA A 173 -7.42 -5.48 22.38
N VAL A 174 -7.89 -6.72 22.18
CA VAL A 174 -7.67 -7.84 23.12
C VAL A 174 -6.18 -8.04 23.35
N SER A 175 -5.39 -8.08 22.28
CA SER A 175 -3.94 -8.25 22.38
C SER A 175 -3.27 -7.11 23.13
N ALA A 176 -3.70 -5.86 22.91
CA ALA A 176 -3.17 -4.70 23.60
C ALA A 176 -3.46 -4.74 25.11
N ALA A 177 -4.63 -5.23 25.53
CA ALA A 177 -4.97 -5.41 26.94
C ALA A 177 -4.05 -6.43 27.63
N HIS A 178 -3.81 -7.58 26.99
CA HIS A 178 -2.93 -8.62 27.51
C HIS A 178 -1.45 -8.20 27.51
N LYS A 179 -1.00 -7.50 26.45
CA LYS A 179 0.36 -6.94 26.35
C LYS A 179 0.63 -5.89 27.45
N ALA A 180 -0.39 -5.20 27.95
CA ALA A 180 -0.24 -4.24 29.04
C ALA A 180 0.00 -4.91 30.41
N LYS A 181 -0.15 -6.23 30.48
CA LYS A 181 0.04 -7.06 31.67
C LYS A 181 1.11 -8.14 31.44
N ASP A 182 2.02 -7.89 30.50
CA ASP A 182 3.15 -8.76 30.15
C ASP A 182 2.79 -10.20 29.73
N MET A 183 1.55 -10.42 29.25
CA MET A 183 1.07 -11.75 28.86
C MET A 183 1.40 -12.13 27.40
N ASP A 184 2.22 -11.35 26.70
CA ASP A 184 2.52 -11.58 25.27
C ASP A 184 3.74 -12.48 25.03
N CYS A 185 4.56 -12.68 26.05
CA CYS A 185 5.80 -13.45 25.98
C CYS A 185 5.61 -14.94 26.28
N VAL A 186 4.37 -15.38 26.50
CA VAL A 186 4.03 -16.74 26.93
C VAL A 186 2.82 -17.27 26.15
N PRO A 187 2.75 -18.59 25.88
CA PRO A 187 1.57 -19.21 25.31
C PRO A 187 0.32 -18.99 26.18
N TYR A 188 -0.85 -18.93 25.53
CA TYR A 188 -2.11 -18.93 26.25
C TYR A 188 -2.38 -20.30 26.88
N GLU A 189 -2.78 -20.29 28.16
CA GLU A 189 -3.10 -21.49 28.93
C GLU A 189 -4.39 -21.29 29.74
N GLU A 190 -5.24 -22.32 29.75
CA GLU A 190 -6.40 -22.41 30.63
C GLU A 190 -6.00 -22.80 32.05
N SER A 191 -6.84 -22.44 33.03
CA SER A 191 -6.72 -22.94 34.40
C SER A 191 -6.96 -24.44 34.48
N CYS A 192 -6.30 -25.13 35.40
CA CYS A 192 -6.46 -26.56 35.62
C CYS A 192 -7.26 -26.84 36.89
N ALA A 193 -8.42 -27.49 36.75
CA ALA A 193 -9.28 -27.85 37.88
C ALA A 193 -8.53 -28.69 38.95
N ALA A 194 -7.68 -29.64 38.54
CA ALA A 194 -6.88 -30.42 39.48
C ALA A 194 -5.81 -29.59 40.21
N CYS A 195 -5.23 -28.57 39.57
CA CYS A 195 -4.31 -27.66 40.24
C CYS A 195 -5.05 -26.77 41.25
N ILE A 196 -6.24 -26.28 40.89
CA ILE A 196 -7.08 -25.47 41.77
C ILE A 196 -7.48 -26.28 43.01
N LEU A 197 -8.01 -27.49 42.83
CA LEU A 197 -8.40 -28.36 43.94
C LEU A 197 -7.21 -28.68 44.87
N LEU A 198 -6.04 -28.97 44.30
CA LEU A 198 -4.83 -29.21 45.08
C LEU A 198 -4.45 -27.98 45.91
N TYR A 199 -4.50 -26.79 45.30
CA TYR A 199 -4.23 -25.55 46.00
C TYR A 199 -5.26 -25.25 47.08
N GLU A 200 -6.55 -25.51 46.84
CA GLU A 200 -7.59 -25.34 47.86
C GLU A 200 -7.36 -26.24 49.08
N GLN A 201 -6.94 -27.49 48.86
CA GLN A 201 -6.70 -28.48 49.92
C GLN A 201 -5.38 -28.28 50.67
N THR A 202 -4.32 -27.90 49.97
CA THR A 202 -2.95 -27.94 50.52
C THR A 202 -2.26 -26.58 50.57
N LYS A 203 -2.84 -25.56 49.90
CA LYS A 203 -2.21 -24.27 49.61
C LYS A 203 -0.88 -24.37 48.85
N ALA A 204 -0.57 -25.53 48.27
CA ALA A 204 0.64 -25.74 47.48
C ALA A 204 0.48 -25.21 46.05
N THR A 205 1.47 -24.45 45.58
CA THR A 205 1.52 -23.88 44.22
C THR A 205 2.29 -24.76 43.24
N THR A 206 2.75 -25.93 43.68
CA THR A 206 3.56 -26.88 42.90
C THR A 206 2.81 -27.52 41.72
N GLY A 207 1.48 -27.48 41.72
CA GLY A 207 0.65 -27.98 40.62
C GLY A 207 0.36 -29.48 40.67
N CYS A 208 -0.57 -29.92 39.83
CA CYS A 208 -0.95 -31.34 39.76
C CYS A 208 0.13 -32.16 39.05
N ARG A 209 -0.03 -33.49 38.96
CA ARG A 209 0.93 -34.39 38.30
C ARG A 209 1.26 -34.02 36.84
N HIS A 210 0.37 -33.29 36.16
CA HIS A 210 0.56 -32.84 34.78
C HIS A 210 1.13 -31.42 34.66
N HIS A 211 1.23 -30.70 35.78
CA HIS A 211 1.69 -29.31 35.87
C HIS A 211 2.72 -29.15 37.00
N GLY A 212 3.62 -30.13 37.14
CA GLY A 212 4.62 -30.16 38.21
C GLY A 212 5.56 -28.95 38.19
N GLY A 213 5.79 -28.36 39.36
CA GLY A 213 6.60 -27.17 39.56
C GLY A 213 5.90 -25.84 39.24
N ARG A 214 4.74 -25.86 38.57
CA ARG A 214 3.98 -24.65 38.21
C ARG A 214 2.49 -24.93 38.10
N GLY A 215 1.78 -24.85 39.22
CA GLY A 215 0.33 -25.01 39.24
C GLY A 215 -0.40 -24.00 38.36
N ARG A 216 -1.34 -24.48 37.55
CA ARG A 216 -2.20 -23.65 36.69
C ARG A 216 -3.47 -23.21 37.42
N LEU A 217 -3.34 -22.27 38.35
CA LEU A 217 -4.45 -21.79 39.18
C LEU A 217 -5.36 -20.79 38.45
N GLN A 218 -4.81 -20.05 37.49
CA GLN A 218 -5.53 -19.05 36.71
C GLN A 218 -5.14 -19.13 35.23
N ARG A 219 -5.98 -18.54 34.38
CA ARG A 219 -5.68 -18.36 32.95
C ARG A 219 -4.52 -17.41 32.76
N PHE A 220 -3.64 -17.71 31.81
CA PHE A 220 -2.46 -16.88 31.56
C PHE A 220 -2.13 -16.82 30.06
N GLY A 221 -1.35 -15.81 29.67
CA GLY A 221 -0.96 -15.58 28.28
C GLY A 221 -2.00 -14.81 27.46
N ASN A 222 -1.65 -14.48 26.21
CA ASN A 222 -2.48 -13.62 25.36
C ASN A 222 -3.56 -14.43 24.63
N THR A 223 -4.82 -14.28 25.05
CA THR A 223 -5.98 -15.02 24.52
C THR A 223 -6.16 -14.89 23.01
N ARG A 224 -5.69 -13.79 22.40
CA ARG A 224 -5.69 -13.62 20.93
C ARG A 224 -5.01 -14.79 20.20
N PHE A 225 -3.93 -15.33 20.79
CA PHE A 225 -3.12 -16.37 20.17
C PHE A 225 -3.53 -17.78 20.59
N SER A 226 -4.61 -17.92 21.36
CA SER A 226 -5.21 -19.23 21.60
C SER A 226 -5.67 -19.86 20.27
N LYS A 227 -5.52 -21.18 20.16
CA LYS A 227 -5.95 -21.93 18.97
C LYS A 227 -7.44 -21.73 18.71
N ASP A 228 -8.25 -21.65 19.76
CA ASP A 228 -9.70 -21.47 19.67
C ASP A 228 -10.07 -20.12 19.06
N VAL A 229 -9.45 -19.01 19.51
CA VAL A 229 -9.73 -17.68 18.96
C VAL A 229 -9.24 -17.55 17.53
N ILE A 230 -8.06 -18.10 17.21
CA ILE A 230 -7.53 -18.13 15.84
C ILE A 230 -8.51 -18.89 14.91
N ASN A 231 -8.95 -20.08 15.32
CA ASN A 231 -9.88 -20.89 14.55
C ASN A 231 -11.25 -20.22 14.43
N CYS A 232 -11.76 -19.60 15.49
CA CYS A 232 -13.03 -18.88 15.49
C CYS A 232 -12.99 -17.70 14.51
N MET A 233 -11.94 -16.87 14.57
CA MET A 233 -11.76 -15.76 13.63
C MET A 233 -11.61 -16.25 12.19
N ALA A 234 -10.86 -17.33 11.95
CA ALA A 234 -10.69 -17.92 10.62
C ALA A 234 -12.02 -18.45 10.06
N PHE A 235 -12.80 -19.13 10.91
CA PHE A 235 -14.12 -19.65 10.57
C PHE A 235 -15.10 -18.53 10.21
N ILE A 236 -15.19 -17.49 11.03
CA ILE A 236 -16.05 -16.33 10.75
C ILE A 236 -15.58 -15.61 9.48
N SER A 237 -14.27 -15.45 9.28
CA SER A 237 -13.73 -14.76 8.10
C SER A 237 -13.99 -15.51 6.78
N LYS A 238 -14.11 -16.84 6.83
CA LYS A 238 -14.47 -17.66 5.66
C LYS A 238 -15.96 -17.59 5.32
N ARG A 239 -16.82 -17.27 6.29
CA ARG A 239 -18.24 -17.02 6.04
C ARG A 239 -18.40 -15.58 5.55
N LYS A 240 -19.05 -15.38 4.38
CA LYS A 240 -19.51 -14.03 4.01
C LYS A 240 -20.49 -13.57 5.08
N LEU A 241 -20.09 -12.61 5.89
CA LEU A 241 -20.95 -12.04 6.94
C LEU A 241 -22.26 -11.56 6.29
N VAL A 242 -23.39 -11.98 6.84
CA VAL A 242 -24.71 -11.75 6.23
C VAL A 242 -24.93 -10.26 6.00
N GLY A 243 -25.22 -9.89 4.75
CA GLY A 243 -25.43 -8.50 4.34
C GLY A 243 -24.16 -7.65 4.20
N TYR A 244 -22.95 -8.24 4.28
CA TYR A 244 -21.72 -7.54 3.95
C TYR A 244 -21.49 -7.50 2.45
N ILE A 245 -21.60 -6.30 1.88
CA ILE A 245 -21.17 -5.99 0.53
C ILE A 245 -19.94 -5.09 0.67
N PRO A 246 -18.74 -5.54 0.23
CA PRO A 246 -17.58 -4.67 0.19
C PRO A 246 -17.91 -3.40 -0.59
N SER A 247 -17.81 -2.24 0.06
CA SER A 247 -17.89 -0.94 -0.60
C SER A 247 -16.46 -0.40 -0.68
N PRO A 248 -15.73 -0.66 -1.78
CA PRO A 248 -14.41 -0.08 -1.94
C PRO A 248 -14.52 1.46 -1.98
N GLU A 249 -13.52 2.14 -1.44
CA GLU A 249 -13.42 3.60 -1.60
C GLU A 249 -13.50 3.97 -3.08
N SER A 250 -14.28 5.01 -3.38
CA SER A 250 -14.52 5.49 -4.74
C SER A 250 -13.25 6.06 -5.35
N MET A 251 -13.12 5.95 -6.68
CA MET A 251 -12.02 6.51 -7.47
C MET A 251 -12.61 7.46 -8.50
N CYS A 252 -11.93 8.54 -8.85
CA CYS A 252 -12.36 9.40 -9.95
C CYS A 252 -11.70 8.94 -11.26
N ASN A 253 -12.50 8.73 -12.30
CA ASN A 253 -11.98 8.47 -13.64
C ASN A 253 -11.45 9.79 -14.28
N PRO A 254 -10.71 9.71 -15.39
CA PRO A 254 -10.12 10.90 -16.01
C PRO A 254 -11.13 12.02 -16.30
N LEU A 255 -12.27 11.69 -16.92
CA LEU A 255 -13.30 12.67 -17.28
C LEU A 255 -13.95 13.31 -16.05
N GLU A 256 -14.20 12.52 -15.00
CA GLU A 256 -14.69 13.04 -13.72
C GLU A 256 -13.69 14.04 -13.11
N LEU A 257 -12.38 13.78 -13.17
CA LEU A 257 -11.36 14.71 -12.70
C LEU A 257 -11.36 16.02 -13.51
N ILE A 258 -11.53 15.94 -14.83
CA ILE A 258 -11.66 17.13 -15.68
C ILE A 258 -12.90 17.93 -15.32
N ASN A 259 -14.02 17.26 -15.06
CA ASN A 259 -15.25 17.94 -14.63
C ASN A 259 -15.09 18.58 -13.25
N ILE A 260 -14.37 17.93 -12.33
CA ILE A 260 -14.02 18.52 -11.04
C ILE A 260 -13.13 19.77 -11.25
N ARG A 261 -12.10 19.68 -12.09
CA ARG A 261 -11.25 20.84 -12.44
C ARG A 261 -12.11 21.98 -12.98
N LYS A 262 -12.98 21.72 -13.96
CA LYS A 262 -13.87 22.73 -14.54
C LYS A 262 -14.76 23.39 -13.48
N TYR A 263 -15.36 22.59 -12.61
CA TYR A 263 -16.20 23.09 -11.51
C TYR A 263 -15.43 23.95 -10.51
N LEU A 264 -14.24 23.51 -10.10
CA LEU A 264 -13.42 24.25 -9.13
C LEU A 264 -12.91 25.57 -9.70
N LEU A 265 -12.66 25.63 -11.00
CA LEU A 265 -12.11 26.82 -11.65
C LEU A 265 -13.20 27.76 -12.22
N SER A 266 -14.47 27.33 -12.27
CA SER A 266 -15.56 28.14 -12.83
C SER A 266 -15.93 29.35 -11.98
N THR A 267 -15.65 29.33 -10.68
CA THR A 267 -15.94 30.45 -9.77
C THR A 267 -14.86 31.53 -9.81
N ASN A 268 -13.81 31.33 -10.61
CA ASN A 268 -12.65 32.21 -10.74
C ASN A 268 -12.02 32.60 -9.39
N ASP A 269 -11.93 31.63 -8.48
CA ASP A 269 -11.48 31.81 -7.11
C ASP A 269 -10.19 31.02 -6.85
N ILE A 270 -9.26 31.68 -6.15
CA ILE A 270 -7.97 31.13 -5.74
C ILE A 270 -8.14 29.91 -4.80
N HIS A 271 -9.22 29.85 -4.00
CA HIS A 271 -9.51 28.67 -3.18
C HIS A 271 -9.97 27.45 -4.00
N GLY A 272 -10.52 27.67 -5.19
CA GLY A 272 -10.80 26.61 -6.16
C GLY A 272 -9.50 26.06 -6.75
N TRP A 273 -8.57 26.96 -7.09
CA TRP A 273 -7.25 26.62 -7.63
C TRP A 273 -6.40 25.81 -6.65
N ILE A 274 -6.30 26.24 -5.39
CA ILE A 274 -5.52 25.51 -4.38
C ILE A 274 -6.09 24.11 -4.17
N LEU A 275 -7.41 23.97 -4.08
CA LEU A 275 -8.04 22.67 -3.88
C LEU A 275 -7.78 21.73 -5.06
N TRP A 276 -7.87 22.23 -6.29
CA TRP A 276 -7.50 21.48 -7.49
C TRP A 276 -6.04 21.05 -7.45
N THR A 277 -5.13 21.97 -7.13
CA THR A 277 -3.68 21.72 -7.07
C THR A 277 -3.35 20.69 -5.99
N MET A 278 -3.98 20.77 -4.81
CA MET A 278 -3.84 19.79 -3.73
C MET A 278 -4.32 18.40 -4.17
N MET A 279 -5.51 18.31 -4.78
CA MET A 279 -6.02 17.03 -5.30
C MET A 279 -5.06 16.41 -6.32
N LEU A 280 -4.61 17.20 -7.29
CA LEU A 280 -3.71 16.74 -8.34
C LEU A 280 -2.32 16.37 -7.77
N PHE A 281 -1.81 17.12 -6.80
CA PHE A 281 -0.56 16.82 -6.09
C PHE A 281 -0.61 15.44 -5.44
N HIS A 282 -1.70 15.15 -4.71
CA HIS A 282 -1.88 13.86 -4.06
C HIS A 282 -2.07 12.71 -5.06
N ILE A 283 -2.82 12.94 -6.13
CA ILE A 283 -3.04 11.94 -7.18
C ILE A 283 -1.72 11.64 -7.89
N ARG A 284 -1.01 12.63 -8.42
CA ARG A 284 0.18 12.39 -9.25
C ARG A 284 1.37 11.87 -8.45
N LEU A 285 1.39 12.03 -7.13
CA LEU A 285 2.42 11.49 -6.23
C LEU A 285 1.97 10.27 -5.41
N PHE A 286 0.79 9.72 -5.69
CA PHE A 286 0.23 8.55 -4.99
C PHE A 286 0.15 8.73 -3.46
N LEU A 287 -0.26 9.91 -2.99
CA LEU A 287 -0.32 10.24 -1.57
C LEU A 287 -1.67 9.86 -0.96
N ARG A 288 -1.66 9.47 0.33
CA ARG A 288 -2.90 9.48 1.13
C ARG A 288 -3.28 10.93 1.43
N ALA A 289 -4.55 11.19 1.69
CA ALA A 289 -5.05 12.55 1.93
C ALA A 289 -4.38 13.29 3.10
N ASP A 290 -3.69 12.59 4.01
CA ASP A 290 -2.94 13.14 5.14
C ASP A 290 -1.44 13.31 4.87
N GLU A 291 -0.89 12.78 3.77
CA GLU A 291 0.57 12.75 3.52
C GLU A 291 1.11 13.95 2.72
N GLY A 292 0.26 14.71 2.03
CA GLY A 292 0.70 15.82 1.17
C GLY A 292 0.30 17.20 1.65
N ILE A 293 -0.31 17.30 2.84
CA ILE A 293 -0.94 18.51 3.36
C ILE A 293 0.05 19.39 4.12
N ASP A 294 0.95 18.77 4.86
CA ASP A 294 2.04 19.42 5.59
C ASP A 294 3.32 19.59 4.75
N PHE A 295 3.20 19.44 3.43
CA PHE A 295 4.32 19.54 2.50
C PHE A 295 4.89 20.96 2.45
N GLN A 296 6.20 21.07 2.58
CA GLN A 296 6.97 22.32 2.56
C GLN A 296 7.75 22.51 1.25
N CYS A 297 7.93 23.76 0.82
CA CYS A 297 8.62 24.08 -0.43
C CYS A 297 10.10 23.67 -0.42
N GLU A 298 10.73 23.60 0.75
CA GLU A 298 12.11 23.14 0.97
C GLU A 298 12.27 21.63 0.73
N GLN A 299 11.16 20.92 0.48
CA GLN A 299 11.16 19.53 0.06
C GLN A 299 11.27 19.38 -1.46
N PHE A 300 11.19 20.45 -2.25
CA PHE A 300 11.59 20.40 -3.66
C PHE A 300 13.11 20.24 -3.78
N LEU A 301 13.54 19.48 -4.78
CA LEU A 301 14.94 19.11 -4.98
C LEU A 301 15.49 19.77 -6.23
N ALA A 302 16.16 20.92 -6.05
CA ALA A 302 16.84 21.64 -7.13
C ALA A 302 17.75 20.75 -8.02
N PRO A 303 18.51 19.74 -7.50
CA PRO A 303 19.33 18.87 -8.35
C PRO A 303 18.56 18.04 -9.39
N LEU A 304 17.24 17.92 -9.22
CA LEU A 304 16.32 17.18 -10.10
C LEU A 304 15.24 18.09 -10.71
N THR A 305 15.29 19.40 -10.47
CA THR A 305 14.48 20.34 -11.24
C THR A 305 15.13 20.55 -12.59
N SER A 306 14.40 20.35 -13.68
CA SER A 306 14.90 20.46 -15.05
C SER A 306 14.13 21.52 -15.81
N VAL A 307 14.85 22.30 -16.62
CA VAL A 307 14.28 23.27 -17.56
C VAL A 307 14.78 22.94 -18.96
N ASN A 308 13.90 22.97 -19.96
CA ASN A 308 14.33 22.74 -21.34
C ASN A 308 15.11 23.94 -21.88
N ALA A 309 15.58 23.80 -23.13
CA ALA A 309 16.25 24.85 -23.87
C ALA A 309 15.46 26.17 -23.89
N PHE A 310 14.13 26.16 -23.79
CA PHE A 310 13.30 27.38 -23.78
C PHE A 310 13.07 27.98 -22.38
N GLY A 311 13.71 27.43 -21.34
CA GLY A 311 13.51 27.85 -19.95
C GLY A 311 12.18 27.36 -19.34
N SER A 312 11.45 26.51 -20.05
CA SER A 312 10.24 25.86 -19.56
C SER A 312 10.59 24.71 -18.63
N VAL A 313 10.01 24.69 -17.42
CA VAL A 313 10.21 23.58 -16.46
C VAL A 313 9.61 22.29 -17.04
N THR A 314 10.43 21.25 -17.15
CA THR A 314 10.04 19.92 -17.68
C THR A 314 9.91 18.87 -16.59
N MET A 315 10.64 19.05 -15.49
CA MET A 315 10.61 18.16 -14.33
C MET A 315 10.82 18.96 -13.05
N LEU A 316 10.04 18.63 -12.03
CA LEU A 316 10.32 18.94 -10.63
C LEU A 316 10.58 17.62 -9.91
N ALA A 317 11.20 17.65 -8.73
CA ALA A 317 11.21 16.49 -7.85
C ALA A 317 11.05 16.91 -6.40
N VAL A 318 10.50 16.01 -5.60
CA VAL A 318 10.19 16.23 -4.19
C VAL A 318 10.72 15.09 -3.34
N ARG A 319 11.12 15.40 -2.11
CA ARG A 319 11.29 14.39 -1.05
C ARG A 319 10.03 14.33 -0.18
N ILE A 320 9.52 13.13 0.06
CA ILE A 320 8.35 12.91 0.92
C ILE A 320 8.59 11.75 1.87
N LYS A 321 7.98 11.81 3.06
CA LYS A 321 8.02 10.75 4.05
C LYS A 321 6.58 10.44 4.49
N GLY A 322 6.01 9.37 3.95
CA GLY A 322 4.68 8.91 4.31
C GLY A 322 4.67 8.18 5.65
N LYS A 323 3.45 7.91 6.14
CA LYS A 323 3.21 7.30 7.47
C LYS A 323 3.97 5.99 7.74
N THR A 324 4.19 5.20 6.69
CA THR A 324 4.80 3.87 6.79
C THR A 324 6.24 3.82 6.33
N ASP A 325 6.79 4.97 5.92
CA ASP A 325 8.12 5.06 5.33
C ASP A 325 9.14 5.22 6.46
N THR A 326 10.21 4.42 6.41
CA THR A 326 11.31 4.53 7.37
C THR A 326 12.13 5.79 7.09
N ASP A 327 12.31 6.10 5.80
CA ASP A 327 13.19 7.14 5.29
C ASP A 327 12.46 8.04 4.29
N TRP A 328 13.07 9.19 3.99
CA TRP A 328 12.62 10.06 2.92
C TRP A 328 12.76 9.36 1.57
N VAL A 329 11.71 9.43 0.76
CA VAL A 329 11.74 8.95 -0.63
C VAL A 329 11.65 10.11 -1.60
N VAL A 330 12.23 9.94 -2.78
CA VAL A 330 12.24 10.97 -3.82
C VAL A 330 11.28 10.59 -4.94
N LEU A 331 10.40 11.52 -5.30
CA LEU A 331 9.44 11.39 -6.39
C LEU A 331 9.61 12.53 -7.39
N SER A 332 9.69 12.20 -8.68
CA SER A 332 9.68 13.15 -9.77
C SER A 332 8.26 13.55 -10.17
N ILE A 333 8.11 14.78 -10.64
CA ILE A 333 6.89 15.35 -11.21
C ILE A 333 7.25 15.81 -12.62
N PHE A 334 6.66 15.18 -13.61
CA PHE A 334 6.92 15.51 -15.00
C PHE A 334 5.86 16.46 -15.54
N ARG A 335 6.29 17.39 -16.41
CA ARG A 335 5.38 18.17 -17.23
C ARG A 335 4.67 17.24 -18.21
N ASP A 336 3.35 17.36 -18.28
CA ASP A 336 2.48 16.54 -19.12
C ASP A 336 1.99 17.38 -20.31
N GLU A 337 2.50 17.08 -21.49
CA GLU A 337 2.08 17.71 -22.74
C GLU A 337 0.89 17.00 -23.37
N THR A 338 0.65 15.73 -23.02
CA THR A 338 -0.43 14.91 -23.59
C THR A 338 -1.78 15.19 -22.95
N CYS A 339 -1.77 15.53 -21.65
CA CYS A 339 -2.95 15.91 -20.90
C CYS A 339 -2.62 17.15 -20.04
N PRO A 340 -2.53 18.34 -20.64
CA PRO A 340 -2.14 19.57 -19.94
C PRO A 340 -3.12 19.95 -18.81
N GLU A 341 -4.39 19.52 -18.89
CA GLU A 341 -5.39 19.71 -17.84
C GLU A 341 -5.00 19.03 -16.52
N LEU A 342 -4.28 17.90 -16.60
CA LEU A 342 -3.80 17.11 -15.46
C LEU A 342 -2.30 17.29 -15.21
N CYS A 343 -1.68 18.31 -15.80
CA CYS A 343 -0.26 18.60 -15.61
C CYS A 343 0.02 19.26 -14.25
N LEU A 344 0.62 18.49 -13.33
CA LEU A 344 0.94 18.98 -11.99
C LEU A 344 1.99 20.09 -11.98
N VAL A 345 2.98 20.07 -12.88
CA VAL A 345 3.99 21.15 -12.99
C VAL A 345 3.29 22.50 -13.25
N ARG A 346 2.39 22.54 -14.24
CA ARG A 346 1.63 23.77 -14.57
C ARG A 346 0.76 24.20 -13.40
N ALA A 347 0.05 23.26 -12.76
CA ALA A 347 -0.82 23.56 -11.62
C ALA A 347 -0.07 24.19 -10.44
N ILE A 348 1.11 23.64 -10.08
CA ILE A 348 1.95 24.16 -9.00
C ILE A 348 2.50 25.55 -9.35
N LEU A 349 3.09 25.72 -10.54
CA LEU A 349 3.71 26.99 -10.92
C LEU A 349 2.66 28.12 -11.03
N ALA A 350 1.49 27.83 -11.62
CA ALA A 350 0.38 28.78 -11.64
C ALA A 350 -0.16 29.08 -10.24
N TRP A 351 -0.30 28.08 -9.37
CA TRP A 351 -0.72 28.27 -7.97
C TRP A 351 0.20 29.26 -7.25
N LEU A 352 1.51 29.03 -7.32
CA LEU A 352 2.50 29.86 -6.65
C LEU A 352 2.50 31.30 -7.16
N HIS A 353 2.31 31.48 -8.47
CA HIS A 353 2.19 32.82 -9.06
C HIS A 353 0.92 33.54 -8.60
N LEU A 354 -0.24 32.91 -8.78
CA LEU A 354 -1.55 33.50 -8.46
C LEU A 354 -1.69 33.84 -6.96
N SER A 355 -1.14 33.00 -6.08
CA SER A 355 -1.14 33.22 -4.63
C SER A 355 -0.02 34.16 -4.15
N LYS A 356 0.87 34.62 -5.05
CA LYS A 356 2.08 35.39 -4.71
C LYS A 356 2.96 34.68 -3.67
N HIS A 357 3.02 33.35 -3.75
CA HIS A 357 3.78 32.53 -2.83
C HIS A 357 5.29 32.78 -3.00
N ASN A 358 5.99 32.99 -1.89
CA ASN A 358 7.42 33.30 -1.89
C ASN A 358 8.31 32.07 -2.17
N GLY A 359 7.73 30.88 -2.22
CA GLY A 359 8.44 29.62 -2.48
C GLY A 359 9.14 29.03 -1.25
N SER A 360 8.75 29.43 -0.04
CA SER A 360 9.24 28.91 1.24
C SER A 360 8.07 28.54 2.17
N GLY A 361 8.30 27.65 3.13
CA GLY A 361 7.27 27.18 4.07
C GLY A 361 6.26 26.23 3.42
N TYR A 362 5.04 26.17 3.97
CA TYR A 362 4.01 25.23 3.50
C TYR A 362 3.55 25.53 2.07
N LEU A 363 3.63 24.55 1.18
CA LEU A 363 3.12 24.67 -0.21
C LEU A 363 1.62 24.95 -0.24
N PHE A 364 0.89 24.40 0.74
CA PHE A 364 -0.54 24.59 0.95
C PHE A 364 -0.77 25.15 2.37
N PRO A 365 -0.64 26.46 2.57
CA PRO A 365 -0.79 27.09 3.88
C PRO A 365 -2.26 27.14 4.33
N HIS A 366 -2.48 27.29 5.63
CA HIS A 366 -3.80 27.57 6.19
C HIS A 366 -4.32 28.94 5.72
N ASP A 367 -5.61 29.03 5.40
CA ASP A 367 -6.22 30.25 4.84
C ASP A 367 -5.99 31.51 5.72
N SER A 368 -6.00 31.34 7.04
CA SER A 368 -5.87 32.43 8.02
C SER A 368 -4.55 32.43 8.79
N GLU A 369 -3.77 31.36 8.71
CA GLU A 369 -2.56 31.17 9.53
C GLU A 369 -1.43 30.65 8.62
N PRO A 370 -0.80 31.51 7.80
CA PRO A 370 0.11 31.06 6.75
C PRO A 370 1.30 30.21 7.23
N GLY A 371 1.68 30.34 8.50
CA GLY A 371 2.70 29.52 9.15
C GLY A 371 2.25 28.11 9.56
N HIS A 372 1.02 27.71 9.23
CA HIS A 372 0.44 26.39 9.54
C HIS A 372 -0.02 25.69 8.25
N PRO A 373 -0.02 24.35 8.21
CA PRO A 373 -0.50 23.62 7.05
C PRO A 373 -2.02 23.69 6.92
N TYR A 374 -2.53 23.53 5.70
CA TYR A 374 -3.97 23.44 5.47
C TYR A 374 -4.60 22.30 6.31
N PRO A 375 -5.80 22.43 6.90
CA PRO A 375 -6.33 21.37 7.76
C PRO A 375 -6.74 20.12 6.97
N THR A 376 -6.21 18.95 7.35
CA THR A 376 -6.53 17.66 6.68
C THR A 376 -8.02 17.34 6.69
N SER A 377 -8.72 17.63 7.80
CA SER A 377 -10.17 17.41 7.92
C SER A 377 -10.96 18.29 6.94
N LYS A 378 -10.56 19.56 6.80
CA LYS A 378 -11.16 20.52 5.86
C LYS A 378 -10.90 20.09 4.41
N PHE A 379 -9.69 19.65 4.09
CA PHE A 379 -9.34 19.12 2.76
C PHE A 379 -10.21 17.91 2.40
N GLN A 380 -10.27 16.90 3.27
CA GLN A 380 -11.07 15.70 3.03
C GLN A 380 -12.57 16.01 2.90
N SER A 381 -13.09 16.94 3.71
CA SER A 381 -14.49 17.36 3.62
C SER A 381 -14.80 18.01 2.28
N ARG A 382 -13.98 18.98 1.84
CA ARG A 382 -14.17 19.67 0.55
C ARG A 382 -14.01 18.72 -0.64
N CYS A 383 -13.01 17.82 -0.61
CA CYS A 383 -12.88 16.80 -1.65
C CYS A 383 -14.12 15.92 -1.75
N ARG A 384 -14.65 15.45 -0.61
CA ARG A 384 -15.86 14.62 -0.60
C ARG A 384 -17.05 15.35 -1.20
N GLU A 385 -17.27 16.59 -0.79
CA GLU A 385 -18.37 17.42 -1.29
C GLU A 385 -18.32 17.58 -2.81
N VAL A 386 -17.15 17.98 -3.33
CA VAL A 386 -16.94 18.20 -4.77
C VAL A 386 -17.07 16.89 -5.55
N CYS A 387 -16.44 15.81 -5.09
CA CYS A 387 -16.54 14.51 -5.76
C CYS A 387 -17.97 13.98 -5.75
N THR A 388 -18.71 14.08 -4.63
CA THR A 388 -20.12 13.66 -4.58
C THR A 388 -20.98 14.50 -5.52
N LYS A 389 -20.77 15.82 -5.57
CA LYS A 389 -21.51 16.72 -6.47
C LYS A 389 -21.27 16.40 -7.94
N ILE A 390 -20.02 16.19 -8.35
CA ILE A 390 -19.68 16.02 -9.77
C ILE A 390 -19.91 14.60 -10.26
N THR A 391 -19.65 13.60 -9.44
CA THR A 391 -19.78 12.19 -9.86
C THR A 391 -21.18 11.62 -9.61
N GLY A 392 -22.02 12.33 -8.83
CA GLY A 392 -23.30 11.80 -8.34
C GLY A 392 -23.16 10.62 -7.36
N ARG A 393 -21.93 10.20 -7.04
CA ARG A 393 -21.69 9.05 -6.16
C ARG A 393 -21.69 9.48 -4.70
N GLN A 394 -22.52 8.80 -3.91
CA GLN A 394 -22.53 8.89 -2.44
C GLN A 394 -21.37 8.12 -1.79
N GLY A 395 -20.55 7.44 -2.60
CA GLY A 395 -19.55 6.47 -2.14
C GLY A 395 -18.55 7.06 -1.14
N PRO A 396 -17.84 6.22 -0.36
CA PRO A 396 -16.84 6.74 0.55
C PRO A 396 -15.64 7.28 -0.24
N PHE A 397 -15.57 8.61 -0.41
CA PHE A 397 -14.34 9.35 -0.71
C PHE A 397 -13.58 9.56 0.61
N ALA A 398 -12.87 8.51 1.05
CA ALA A 398 -12.14 8.48 2.32
C ALA A 398 -10.61 8.55 2.11
N THR A 399 -9.80 8.16 3.08
CA THR A 399 -8.35 8.48 3.11
C THR A 399 -7.56 8.05 1.87
N HIS A 400 -8.00 7.03 1.13
CA HIS A 400 -7.27 6.42 0.02
C HIS A 400 -7.79 6.78 -1.37
N TRP A 401 -8.89 7.51 -1.50
CA TRP A 401 -9.54 7.77 -2.79
C TRP A 401 -8.61 8.47 -3.80
N LEU A 402 -7.77 9.41 -3.36
CA LEU A 402 -6.76 10.11 -4.17
C LEU A 402 -5.70 9.14 -4.71
N ARG A 403 -5.14 8.31 -3.81
CA ARG A 403 -4.16 7.29 -4.19
C ARG A 403 -4.76 6.24 -5.12
N LYS A 404 -5.99 5.79 -4.88
CA LYS A 404 -6.67 4.86 -5.79
C LYS A 404 -6.93 5.47 -7.16
N THR A 405 -7.29 6.75 -7.20
CA THR A 405 -7.39 7.51 -8.45
C THR A 405 -6.04 7.57 -9.19
N ALA A 406 -4.93 7.73 -8.47
CA ALA A 406 -3.59 7.64 -9.04
C ALA A 406 -3.31 6.28 -9.71
N TRP A 407 -3.67 5.18 -9.02
CA TRP A 407 -3.56 3.82 -9.55
C TRP A 407 -4.40 3.61 -10.81
N LEU A 408 -5.62 4.16 -10.85
CA LEU A 408 -6.47 4.12 -12.04
C LEU A 408 -5.80 4.84 -13.22
N LEU A 409 -5.38 6.10 -13.04
CA LEU A 409 -4.74 6.89 -14.10
C LEU A 409 -3.45 6.25 -14.60
N ALA A 410 -2.61 5.74 -13.69
CA ALA A 410 -1.36 5.09 -14.06
C ALA A 410 -1.59 3.77 -14.80
N THR A 411 -2.57 2.96 -14.37
CA THR A 411 -2.95 1.74 -15.09
C THR A 411 -3.40 2.07 -16.51
N TRP A 412 -4.22 3.10 -16.69
CA TRP A 412 -4.72 3.52 -18.00
C TRP A 412 -3.61 4.12 -18.86
N GLY A 413 -2.65 4.82 -18.24
CA GLY A 413 -1.46 5.38 -18.89
C GLY A 413 -0.35 4.38 -19.20
N GLY A 414 -0.53 3.09 -18.90
CA GLY A 414 0.42 2.01 -19.26
C GLY A 414 1.46 1.65 -18.19
N ALA A 415 1.24 2.02 -16.92
CA ALA A 415 2.16 1.70 -15.84
C ALA A 415 2.21 0.19 -15.51
N SER A 416 3.39 -0.30 -15.14
CA SER A 416 3.53 -1.63 -14.54
C SER A 416 3.09 -1.62 -13.07
N ASP A 417 2.64 -2.77 -12.56
CA ASP A 417 2.24 -2.89 -11.16
C ASP A 417 3.41 -2.69 -10.18
N VAL A 418 4.63 -2.99 -10.64
CA VAL A 418 5.87 -2.77 -9.86
C VAL A 418 6.17 -1.28 -9.74
N ASP A 419 6.06 -0.52 -10.84
CA ASP A 419 6.28 0.93 -10.81
C ASP A 419 5.25 1.62 -9.92
N MET A 420 3.97 1.23 -10.04
CA MET A 420 2.90 1.76 -9.18
C MET A 420 3.10 1.38 -7.71
N MET A 421 3.57 0.16 -7.41
CA MET A 421 3.93 -0.26 -6.06
C MET A 421 5.02 0.64 -5.47
N GLN A 422 6.08 0.93 -6.24
CA GLN A 422 7.17 1.81 -5.82
C GLN A 422 6.70 3.26 -5.64
N ALA A 423 5.97 3.81 -6.60
CA ALA A 423 5.41 5.16 -6.55
C ALA A 423 4.50 5.36 -5.33
N SER A 424 3.67 4.37 -5.01
CA SER A 424 2.76 4.37 -3.85
C SER A 424 3.38 3.87 -2.54
N ARG A 425 4.67 3.50 -2.57
CA ARG A 425 5.48 3.12 -1.41
C ARG A 425 4.88 1.93 -0.64
N HIS A 426 4.29 0.99 -1.36
CA HIS A 426 3.76 -0.23 -0.76
C HIS A 426 4.86 -1.26 -0.54
N LYS A 427 4.82 -1.94 0.60
CA LYS A 427 5.84 -2.94 1.00
C LYS A 427 5.79 -4.22 0.16
N SER A 428 4.66 -4.53 -0.45
CA SER A 428 4.47 -5.71 -1.28
C SER A 428 3.40 -5.49 -2.33
N LEU A 429 3.47 -6.30 -3.39
CA LEU A 429 2.53 -6.28 -4.50
C LEU A 429 1.11 -6.67 -4.04
N ASP A 430 0.99 -7.64 -3.13
CA ASP A 430 -0.30 -8.06 -2.52
C ASP A 430 -1.05 -6.91 -1.83
N MET A 431 -0.30 -5.98 -1.22
CA MET A 431 -0.90 -4.78 -0.63
C MET A 431 -1.26 -3.77 -1.73
N ALA A 432 -0.40 -3.65 -2.73
CA ALA A 432 -0.51 -2.66 -3.79
C ALA A 432 -1.70 -2.90 -4.73
N ILE A 433 -1.93 -4.16 -5.15
CA ILE A 433 -3.02 -4.56 -6.05
C ILE A 433 -4.41 -4.19 -5.50
N ARG A 434 -4.57 -4.06 -4.18
CA ARG A 434 -5.84 -3.61 -3.56
C ARG A 434 -6.25 -2.19 -3.98
N TYR A 435 -5.30 -1.38 -4.47
CA TYR A 435 -5.55 -0.03 -4.99
C TYR A 435 -5.83 -0.02 -6.50
N LYS A 436 -5.45 -1.09 -7.21
CA LYS A 436 -5.71 -1.29 -8.65
C LYS A 436 -7.13 -1.80 -8.94
N GLN A 437 -7.89 -2.21 -7.92
CA GLN A 437 -9.20 -2.87 -8.06
C GLN A 437 -10.04 -2.29 -9.21
N ASP A 438 -10.44 -3.16 -10.13
CA ASP A 438 -11.25 -2.89 -11.32
C ASP A 438 -10.67 -1.90 -12.35
N ALA A 439 -9.48 -1.33 -12.14
CA ALA A 439 -8.90 -0.32 -13.04
C ALA A 439 -8.78 -0.80 -14.50
N GLN A 440 -8.36 -2.04 -14.72
CA GLN A 440 -8.27 -2.63 -16.07
C GLN A 440 -9.65 -2.87 -16.68
N ALA A 441 -10.60 -3.42 -15.90
CA ALA A 441 -11.97 -3.62 -16.38
C ALA A 441 -12.64 -2.28 -16.75
N LEU A 442 -12.43 -1.24 -15.94
CA LEU A 442 -12.92 0.10 -16.22
C LEU A 442 -12.31 0.70 -17.48
N LEU A 443 -11.05 0.39 -17.81
CA LEU A 443 -10.43 0.81 -19.07
C LEU A 443 -11.11 0.15 -20.28
N GLU A 444 -11.35 -1.16 -20.22
CA GLU A 444 -12.04 -1.88 -21.29
C GLU A 444 -13.48 -1.39 -21.46
N ILE A 445 -14.18 -1.11 -20.36
CA ILE A 445 -15.51 -0.47 -20.42
C ILE A 445 -15.41 0.91 -21.09
N ALA A 446 -14.42 1.73 -20.73
CA ALA A 446 -14.21 3.05 -21.34
C ALA A 446 -13.91 2.98 -22.84
N LYS A 447 -13.13 1.99 -23.29
CA LYS A 447 -12.86 1.74 -24.73
C LYS A 447 -14.11 1.36 -25.52
N ASN A 448 -15.09 0.74 -24.86
CA ASN A 448 -16.36 0.34 -25.48
C ASN A 448 -17.43 1.45 -25.44
N GLN A 449 -17.14 2.63 -24.88
CA GLN A 449 -18.06 3.78 -24.92
C GLN A 449 -18.09 4.40 -26.32
N ARG A 450 -19.27 4.79 -26.78
CA ARG A 450 -19.48 5.28 -28.17
C ARG A 450 -18.70 6.54 -28.51
N ASP A 451 -18.49 7.44 -27.55
CA ASP A 451 -17.88 8.75 -27.77
C ASP A 451 -16.37 8.79 -27.49
N GLY A 452 -15.84 7.80 -26.74
CA GLY A 452 -14.42 7.68 -26.40
C GLY A 452 -13.83 8.88 -25.64
N VAL A 453 -14.64 9.86 -25.23
CA VAL A 453 -14.18 11.17 -24.73
C VAL A 453 -13.29 11.03 -23.50
N ILE A 454 -13.61 10.07 -22.64
CA ILE A 454 -12.83 9.78 -21.43
C ILE A 454 -11.38 9.38 -21.73
N LEU A 455 -11.12 8.75 -22.89
CA LEU A 455 -9.79 8.27 -23.26
C LEU A 455 -8.83 9.41 -23.64
N LYS A 456 -9.38 10.57 -24.05
CA LYS A 456 -8.59 11.77 -24.36
C LYS A 456 -7.81 12.30 -23.14
N TYR A 457 -8.33 12.07 -21.94
CA TYR A 457 -7.78 12.64 -20.71
C TYR A 457 -6.88 11.66 -19.94
N ILE A 458 -6.37 10.63 -20.61
CA ILE A 458 -5.47 9.66 -20.00
C ILE A 458 -4.04 10.20 -20.07
N PRO A 459 -3.43 10.57 -18.93
CA PRO A 459 -2.03 11.00 -18.94
C PRO A 459 -1.11 9.82 -19.23
N GLN A 460 -0.13 10.00 -20.10
CA GLN A 460 0.89 8.98 -20.35
C GLN A 460 1.68 8.69 -19.08
N TRP A 461 1.90 7.41 -18.76
CA TRP A 461 2.68 7.04 -17.59
C TRP A 461 4.17 7.36 -17.77
N ARG A 462 4.76 7.92 -16.71
CA ARG A 462 6.21 8.06 -16.53
C ARG A 462 6.56 7.64 -15.11
N SER A 463 7.58 6.79 -14.95
CA SER A 463 7.99 6.33 -13.62
C SER A 463 8.50 7.50 -12.78
N ILE A 464 7.86 7.74 -11.63
CA ILE A 464 8.15 8.87 -10.77
C ILE A 464 9.12 8.52 -9.63
N PHE A 465 9.32 7.24 -9.33
CA PHE A 465 10.12 6.84 -8.17
C PHE A 465 11.62 6.94 -8.45
N VAL A 466 12.35 7.70 -7.63
CA VAL A 466 13.80 7.86 -7.77
C VAL A 466 14.51 7.05 -6.69
N SER A 467 15.12 5.93 -7.11
CA SER A 467 15.83 5.02 -6.22
C SER A 467 17.21 5.53 -5.78
N SER A 468 17.89 6.30 -6.64
CA SER A 468 19.21 6.88 -6.35
C SER A 468 19.24 8.33 -6.79
N LEU A 469 19.12 9.24 -5.82
CA LEU A 469 19.22 10.69 -6.07
C LEU A 469 20.57 11.06 -6.72
N GLN A 470 21.67 10.45 -6.28
CA GLN A 470 22.99 10.70 -6.84
C GLN A 470 23.05 10.35 -8.34
N SER A 471 22.54 9.18 -8.72
CA SER A 471 22.57 8.75 -10.13
C SER A 471 21.64 9.60 -10.99
N ALA A 472 20.44 9.92 -10.48
CA ALA A 472 19.48 10.76 -11.17
C ALA A 472 20.01 12.19 -11.37
N SER A 473 20.64 12.76 -10.34
CA SER A 473 21.22 14.11 -10.42
C SER A 473 22.44 14.18 -11.35
N ALA A 474 23.24 13.12 -11.43
CA ALA A 474 24.36 13.05 -12.37
C ALA A 474 23.91 13.01 -13.84
N LEU A 475 22.74 12.41 -14.11
CA LEU A 475 22.16 12.36 -15.45
C LEU A 475 21.43 13.66 -15.84
N ASN A 476 20.94 14.43 -14.86
CA ASN A 476 20.21 15.67 -15.09
C ASN A 476 21.16 16.81 -15.47
N LEU A 477 21.48 16.91 -16.76
CA LEU A 477 22.31 17.99 -17.32
C LEU A 477 21.56 19.33 -17.35
N ASP A 478 20.24 19.28 -17.45
CA ASP A 478 19.34 20.45 -17.54
C ASP A 478 18.92 21.01 -16.17
N LYS A 479 19.70 20.71 -15.13
CA LYS A 479 19.44 21.19 -13.77
C LYS A 479 19.59 22.70 -13.66
N THR A 480 18.81 23.29 -12.77
CA THR A 480 18.78 24.73 -12.54
C THR A 480 18.97 25.07 -11.06
N SER A 481 19.54 26.25 -10.80
CA SER A 481 19.68 26.83 -9.47
C SER A 481 18.55 27.82 -9.12
N ALA A 482 17.63 28.06 -10.05
CA ALA A 482 16.51 28.97 -9.81
C ALA A 482 15.57 28.40 -8.74
N THR A 483 15.01 29.31 -7.96
CA THR A 483 14.03 29.03 -6.92
C THR A 483 12.68 28.68 -7.51
N LEU A 484 11.83 28.04 -6.70
CA LEU A 484 10.49 27.66 -7.13
C LEU A 484 9.62 28.89 -7.47
N SER A 485 9.79 30.01 -6.76
CA SER A 485 9.07 31.27 -7.04
C SER A 485 9.54 31.92 -8.35
N GLU A 486 10.83 31.87 -8.65
CA GLU A 486 11.38 32.31 -9.94
C GLU A 486 10.83 31.47 -11.09
N HIS A 487 10.74 30.15 -10.92
CA HIS A 487 10.11 29.27 -11.91
C HIS A 487 8.63 29.58 -12.13
N ALA A 488 7.88 29.89 -11.07
CA ALA A 488 6.47 30.27 -11.17
C ALA A 488 6.29 31.57 -11.96
N THR A 489 7.12 32.57 -11.65
CA THR A 489 7.13 33.86 -12.35
C THR A 489 7.53 33.69 -13.82
N ALA A 490 8.59 32.92 -14.10
CA ALA A 490 9.04 32.64 -15.46
C ALA A 490 7.98 31.89 -16.27
N PHE A 491 7.27 30.96 -15.64
CA PHE A 491 6.18 30.21 -16.27
C PHE A 491 5.06 31.14 -16.75
N VAL A 492 4.52 32.01 -15.89
CA VAL A 492 3.43 32.92 -16.31
C VAL A 492 3.91 33.95 -17.33
N LYS A 493 5.14 34.46 -17.19
CA LYS A 493 5.74 35.31 -18.24
C LYS A 493 5.85 34.60 -19.58
N SER A 494 6.16 33.30 -19.59
CA SER A 494 6.20 32.52 -20.83
C SER A 494 4.81 32.36 -21.48
N LEU A 495 3.74 32.26 -20.68
CA LEU A 495 2.37 32.25 -21.19
C LEU A 495 2.00 33.59 -21.85
N ILE A 496 2.43 34.70 -21.24
CA ILE A 496 2.20 36.04 -21.78
C ILE A 496 2.98 36.24 -23.07
N PHE A 497 4.27 35.89 -23.05
CA PHE A 497 5.17 36.05 -24.18
C PHE A 497 4.74 35.22 -25.39
N SER A 498 4.21 34.01 -25.15
CA SER A 498 3.67 33.14 -26.22
C SER A 498 2.27 33.54 -26.69
N GLY A 499 1.70 34.64 -26.19
CA GLY A 499 0.35 35.11 -26.56
C GLY A 499 -0.80 34.25 -26.02
N ASN A 500 -0.51 33.26 -25.16
CA ASN A 500 -1.50 32.38 -24.56
C ASN A 500 -2.24 33.02 -23.37
N LEU A 501 -1.73 34.14 -22.86
CA LEU A 501 -2.29 34.87 -21.72
C LEU A 501 -2.05 36.37 -21.91
N LYS A 502 -3.04 37.21 -21.64
CA LYS A 502 -2.81 38.67 -21.65
C LYS A 502 -2.19 39.09 -20.32
N GLU A 503 -1.32 40.08 -20.35
CA GLU A 503 -0.60 40.54 -19.15
C GLU A 503 -1.56 40.96 -18.02
N PHE A 504 -2.63 41.69 -18.35
CA PHE A 504 -3.64 42.12 -17.36
C PHE A 504 -4.50 40.96 -16.82
N GLU A 505 -4.52 39.80 -17.48
CA GLU A 505 -5.24 38.59 -17.06
C GLU A 505 -4.34 37.65 -16.23
N SER A 506 -3.07 37.99 -16.01
CA SER A 506 -2.11 37.13 -15.30
C SER A 506 -2.45 36.82 -13.84
N HIS A 507 -3.39 37.59 -13.28
CA HIS A 507 -3.88 37.47 -11.91
C HIS A 507 -5.24 36.76 -11.85
N ASP A 508 -5.83 36.43 -13.01
CA ASP A 508 -7.14 35.80 -13.12
C ASP A 508 -6.97 34.26 -13.16
N PRO A 509 -7.45 33.53 -12.13
CA PRO A 509 -7.31 32.08 -12.08
C PRO A 509 -7.89 31.35 -13.30
N ALA A 510 -9.03 31.78 -13.85
CA ALA A 510 -9.68 31.13 -14.98
C ALA A 510 -8.92 31.38 -16.30
N ALA A 511 -8.39 32.59 -16.50
CA ALA A 511 -7.55 32.91 -17.65
C ALA A 511 -6.24 32.11 -17.61
N VAL A 512 -5.57 32.07 -16.44
CA VAL A 512 -4.36 31.25 -16.24
C VAL A 512 -4.68 29.75 -16.41
N ALA A 513 -5.85 29.27 -15.96
CA ALA A 513 -6.31 27.90 -16.19
C ALA A 513 -6.35 27.54 -17.67
N THR A 514 -6.87 28.46 -18.47
CA THR A 514 -7.07 28.29 -19.91
C THR A 514 -5.72 28.33 -20.62
N ALA A 515 -4.88 29.32 -20.29
CA ALA A 515 -3.52 29.44 -20.81
C ALA A 515 -2.66 28.21 -20.49
N CYS A 516 -2.81 27.60 -19.31
CA CYS A 516 -2.12 26.34 -18.97
C CYS A 516 -2.49 25.18 -19.90
N VAL A 517 -3.72 25.14 -20.40
CA VAL A 517 -4.20 24.07 -21.30
C VAL A 517 -3.77 24.31 -22.73
N VAL A 518 -3.77 25.57 -23.18
CA VAL A 518 -3.41 25.93 -24.57
C VAL A 518 -1.89 25.98 -24.78
N SER A 519 -1.12 26.27 -23.72
CA SER A 519 0.37 26.30 -23.73
C SER A 519 1.06 24.93 -23.83
N VAL A 520 0.49 24.02 -24.61
CA VAL A 520 1.19 22.81 -25.05
C VAL A 520 2.30 23.25 -25.98
N ALA A 521 3.46 22.61 -25.90
CA ALA A 521 4.49 22.75 -26.92
C ALA A 521 3.97 22.13 -28.24
N VAL A 522 3.10 22.86 -28.94
CA VAL A 522 2.77 22.54 -30.33
C VAL A 522 4.07 22.76 -31.08
N GLY A 523 4.58 21.72 -31.74
CA GLY A 523 5.85 21.71 -32.45
C GLY A 523 5.89 22.62 -33.68
N ASP A 524 5.45 23.87 -33.57
CA ASP A 524 5.77 24.91 -34.55
C ASP A 524 7.16 25.46 -34.26
N LYS A 525 8.15 24.60 -34.51
CA LYS A 525 9.57 24.92 -34.42
C LYS A 525 9.92 26.17 -35.24
N LYS A 526 9.14 26.49 -36.28
CA LYS A 526 9.34 27.67 -37.13
C LYS A 526 8.94 28.95 -36.40
N ALA A 527 7.79 28.97 -35.74
CA ALA A 527 7.41 30.09 -34.88
C ALA A 527 8.42 30.30 -33.73
N ASP A 528 8.96 29.22 -33.15
CA ASP A 528 9.99 29.29 -32.11
C ASP A 528 11.33 29.86 -32.63
N ILE A 529 11.74 29.49 -33.86
CA ILE A 529 12.92 30.03 -34.54
C ILE A 529 12.71 31.52 -34.86
N ASP A 530 11.59 31.89 -35.47
CA ASP A 530 11.27 33.27 -35.87
C ASP A 530 11.22 34.20 -34.64
N MET A 531 10.71 33.70 -33.52
CA MET A 531 10.66 34.42 -32.24
C MET A 531 12.03 34.62 -31.60
N LEU A 532 12.93 33.63 -31.67
CA LEU A 532 14.30 33.76 -31.20
C LEU A 532 15.09 34.75 -32.05
N VAL A 533 14.94 34.70 -33.38
CA VAL A 533 15.53 35.67 -34.32
C VAL A 533 15.05 37.08 -34.00
N ALA A 534 13.75 37.29 -33.78
CA ALA A 534 13.20 38.60 -33.39
C ALA A 534 13.66 39.10 -32.01
N THR A 535 14.16 38.22 -31.15
CA THR A 535 14.73 38.56 -29.84
C THR A 535 16.20 38.96 -29.97
N PHE A 536 16.94 38.32 -30.88
CA PHE A 536 18.29 38.74 -31.27
C PHE A 536 18.29 40.11 -31.95
N ASP A 537 17.32 40.37 -32.83
CA ASP A 537 17.21 41.66 -33.52
C ASP A 537 16.88 42.82 -32.57
N ARG A 538 16.25 42.53 -31.42
CA ARG A 538 15.86 43.54 -30.41
C ARG A 538 16.90 43.77 -29.31
N LYS A 539 17.95 42.94 -29.20
CA LYS A 539 19.02 43.10 -28.20
C LYS A 539 20.39 43.05 -28.87
N THR A 540 21.12 44.16 -28.84
CA THR A 540 22.52 44.31 -29.28
C THR A 540 23.56 43.53 -28.47
N CYS A 541 23.16 42.55 -27.64
CA CYS A 541 24.05 41.74 -26.82
C CYS A 541 23.64 40.27 -26.94
N GLY A 542 24.39 39.51 -27.74
CA GLY A 542 24.23 38.07 -27.90
C GLY A 542 24.71 37.33 -26.65
N CYS A 543 23.78 36.96 -25.76
CA CYS A 543 24.13 36.06 -24.68
C CYS A 543 24.38 34.65 -25.24
N SER A 544 25.44 33.98 -24.80
CA SER A 544 25.87 32.68 -25.37
C SER A 544 24.84 31.54 -25.21
N LEU A 545 23.80 31.75 -24.39
CA LEU A 545 22.74 30.79 -24.15
C LEU A 545 21.65 30.87 -25.22
N ASP A 546 21.22 32.07 -25.61
CA ASP A 546 20.23 32.27 -26.68
C ASP A 546 20.79 31.82 -28.04
N ALA A 547 22.11 31.95 -28.24
CA ALA A 547 22.76 31.53 -29.48
C ALA A 547 22.81 30.00 -29.59
N ARG A 548 23.11 29.32 -28.47
CA ARG A 548 23.03 27.85 -28.37
C ARG A 548 21.59 27.34 -28.54
N ARG A 549 20.59 28.06 -28.01
CA ARG A 549 19.17 27.75 -28.19
C ARG A 549 18.76 27.80 -29.65
N LEU A 550 19.12 28.88 -30.35
CA LEU A 550 18.85 29.04 -31.78
C LEU A 550 19.54 27.95 -32.62
N VAL A 551 20.81 27.64 -32.34
CA VAL A 551 21.56 26.59 -33.06
C VAL A 551 20.93 25.20 -32.86
N ASN A 552 20.54 24.84 -31.64
CA ASN A 552 19.90 23.55 -31.37
C ASN A 552 18.54 23.42 -32.07
N LEU A 553 17.76 24.50 -32.10
CA LEU A 553 16.44 24.50 -32.75
C LEU A 553 16.52 24.46 -34.26
N LEU A 554 17.47 25.21 -34.85
CA LEU A 554 17.76 25.13 -36.27
C LEU A 554 18.21 23.70 -36.62
N SER A 555 19.13 23.11 -35.83
CA SER A 555 19.61 21.74 -36.05
C SER A 555 18.47 20.71 -36.01
N GLU A 556 17.56 20.82 -35.04
CA GLU A 556 16.40 19.92 -34.94
C GLU A 556 15.34 20.17 -36.01
N TYR A 557 15.15 21.41 -36.47
CA TYR A 557 14.20 21.76 -37.53
C TYR A 557 14.66 21.21 -38.89
N TYR A 558 15.94 21.41 -39.23
CA TYR A 558 16.51 20.91 -40.48
C TYR A 558 16.62 19.38 -40.51
N SER A 559 16.94 18.73 -39.38
CA SER A 559 16.98 17.26 -39.30
C SER A 559 15.62 16.60 -39.55
N THR A 560 14.52 17.24 -39.11
CA THR A 560 13.15 16.75 -39.39
C THR A 560 12.69 16.99 -40.83
N ASN A 561 13.21 18.03 -41.50
CA ASN A 561 12.83 18.37 -42.88
C ASN A 561 13.67 17.64 -43.96
N THR A 562 14.87 17.18 -43.64
CA THR A 562 15.66 16.30 -44.53
C THR A 562 15.17 14.86 -44.55
N SER A 563 14.46 14.43 -43.49
CA SER A 563 13.91 13.06 -43.39
C SER A 563 12.64 12.87 -44.22
N SER A 564 11.92 13.94 -44.55
CA SER A 564 10.69 13.93 -45.35
C SER A 564 10.93 14.02 -46.88
N THR A 565 12.18 14.18 -47.31
CA THR A 565 12.56 14.23 -48.74
C THR A 565 13.30 12.97 -49.23
N ALA A 566 13.59 12.01 -48.34
CA ALA A 566 14.33 10.78 -48.70
C ALA A 566 13.44 9.55 -48.94
N SER A 567 12.12 9.63 -48.74
CA SER A 567 11.17 8.51 -48.85
C SER A 567 10.63 8.31 -50.28
N SER A 568 11.49 8.39 -51.29
CA SER A 568 11.18 7.96 -52.66
C SER A 568 12.38 7.24 -53.32
N ALA A 569 12.75 6.08 -52.78
CA ALA A 569 13.42 5.03 -53.53
C ALA A 569 13.30 3.71 -52.76
N THR A 570 12.46 2.83 -53.26
CA THR A 570 12.30 1.45 -52.79
C THR A 570 13.40 0.55 -53.36
N ASP A 571 13.97 -0.28 -52.48
CA ASP A 571 13.97 -1.75 -52.55
C ASP A 571 15.33 -2.50 -52.57
N VAL A 572 15.26 -3.69 -51.97
CA VAL A 572 16.08 -4.91 -52.11
C VAL A 572 17.27 -5.16 -51.14
N THR A 573 16.99 -6.09 -50.21
CA THR A 573 17.81 -7.13 -49.53
C THR A 573 19.34 -7.03 -49.50
N GLU A 574 19.95 -7.24 -48.32
CA GLU A 574 20.79 -8.44 -48.09
C GLU A 574 21.17 -8.66 -46.62
N VAL A 575 21.24 -9.95 -46.27
CA VAL A 575 21.72 -10.52 -45.02
C VAL A 575 23.25 -10.46 -45.00
N ALA A 576 23.84 -9.96 -43.92
CA ALA A 576 25.28 -10.09 -43.70
C ALA A 576 25.59 -10.43 -42.24
N VAL A 577 25.90 -11.71 -42.04
CA VAL A 577 26.60 -12.30 -40.90
C VAL A 577 28.10 -12.12 -41.11
N ALA A 578 28.86 -11.77 -40.06
CA ALA A 578 30.26 -12.19 -39.79
C ALA A 578 30.90 -11.29 -38.69
N PRO A 579 32.04 -11.67 -38.09
CA PRO A 579 32.38 -12.98 -37.55
C PRO A 579 32.93 -12.87 -36.10
N THR A 580 32.83 -14.00 -35.40
CA THR A 580 33.58 -14.32 -34.17
C THR A 580 35.08 -14.40 -34.43
N SER A 581 35.89 -13.76 -33.58
CA SER A 581 37.28 -14.18 -33.37
C SER A 581 37.50 -14.51 -31.90
N GLU A 582 37.75 -15.79 -31.67
CA GLU A 582 38.28 -16.35 -30.44
C GLU A 582 39.76 -16.01 -30.35
N ASN A 583 40.21 -15.63 -29.15
CA ASN A 583 41.59 -15.87 -28.75
C ASN A 583 41.60 -16.34 -27.29
N ASN A 584 41.91 -17.62 -27.13
CA ASN A 584 42.26 -18.26 -25.88
C ASN A 584 43.61 -17.72 -25.39
N MET A 585 43.69 -17.28 -24.12
CA MET A 585 44.92 -17.46 -23.34
C MET A 585 44.56 -17.82 -21.90
N VAL A 586 45.23 -18.87 -21.46
CA VAL A 586 45.09 -19.62 -20.22
C VAL A 586 45.77 -18.88 -19.06
N CYS A 587 45.32 -19.24 -17.86
CA CYS A 587 45.58 -18.73 -16.52
C CYS A 587 47.02 -18.38 -16.12
N ASP A 588 47.13 -17.41 -15.20
CA ASP A 588 47.98 -17.61 -14.02
C ASP A 588 47.42 -16.91 -12.77
N ALA A 589 47.65 -17.53 -11.61
CA ALA A 589 47.11 -17.13 -10.31
C ALA A 589 48.12 -16.28 -9.53
N SER A 590 47.65 -15.21 -8.88
CA SER A 590 48.20 -14.79 -7.58
C SER A 590 47.26 -13.83 -6.84
N ASP A 591 47.34 -13.98 -5.53
CA ASP A 591 46.44 -13.51 -4.48
C ASP A 591 46.80 -12.09 -4.04
N VAL A 592 45.86 -11.12 -4.12
CA VAL A 592 45.91 -9.90 -3.30
C VAL A 592 44.50 -9.38 -3.02
N THR A 593 44.18 -9.36 -1.73
CA THR A 593 43.02 -8.76 -1.08
C THR A 593 42.72 -7.33 -1.55
N SER A 594 41.53 -7.09 -2.12
CA SER A 594 40.94 -5.75 -2.18
C SER A 594 39.40 -5.77 -2.20
N ASN A 595 38.83 -4.82 -1.47
CA ASN A 595 37.40 -4.59 -1.24
C ASN A 595 36.52 -4.78 -2.49
N ARG A 596 35.66 -5.81 -2.50
CA ARG A 596 34.72 -6.04 -3.59
C ARG A 596 33.54 -5.06 -3.54
N LYS A 597 33.58 -4.05 -4.41
CA LYS A 597 32.40 -3.31 -4.91
C LYS A 597 31.30 -4.31 -5.31
N ARG A 598 30.06 -4.13 -4.83
CA ARG A 598 28.89 -4.90 -5.29
C ARG A 598 28.67 -4.66 -6.79
N LYS A 599 28.96 -5.66 -7.63
CA LYS A 599 28.71 -5.63 -9.09
C LYS A 599 27.20 -5.65 -9.35
N ARG A 600 26.68 -4.65 -10.11
CA ARG A 600 25.30 -4.60 -10.62
C ARG A 600 24.98 -5.89 -11.41
N GLY A 601 23.75 -6.40 -11.30
CA GLY A 601 23.29 -7.59 -12.05
C GLY A 601 22.91 -7.21 -13.49
N GLY A 602 23.06 -8.14 -14.43
CA GLY A 602 22.53 -8.01 -15.79
C GLY A 602 21.08 -8.48 -15.89
N ASP A 603 20.61 -8.76 -17.10
CA ASP A 603 19.23 -9.09 -17.47
C ASP A 603 18.96 -10.59 -17.68
N PHE A 604 19.98 -11.43 -17.69
CA PHE A 604 19.84 -12.88 -17.88
C PHE A 604 19.26 -13.56 -16.64
N ASP A 605 18.03 -14.08 -16.75
CA ASP A 605 17.35 -14.88 -15.72
C ASP A 605 16.64 -16.07 -16.38
N MET A 606 16.88 -17.28 -15.86
CA MET A 606 16.24 -18.51 -16.30
C MET A 606 14.97 -18.78 -15.47
N LEU A 607 14.01 -17.86 -15.55
CA LEU A 607 12.81 -17.87 -14.70
C LEU A 607 11.97 -19.13 -14.90
N ASP A 608 11.76 -19.56 -16.14
CA ASP A 608 10.92 -20.71 -16.47
C ASP A 608 11.57 -22.02 -16.03
N GLU A 609 12.89 -22.17 -16.18
CA GLU A 609 13.62 -23.35 -15.72
C GLU A 609 13.71 -23.40 -14.20
N ARG A 610 13.81 -22.25 -13.54
CA ARG A 610 13.77 -22.17 -12.07
C ARG A 610 12.40 -22.47 -11.50
N ALA A 611 11.33 -22.07 -12.20
CA ALA A 611 9.96 -22.40 -11.79
C ALA A 611 9.72 -23.91 -11.74
N LYS A 612 10.36 -24.68 -12.64
CA LYS A 612 10.30 -26.16 -12.64
C LYS A 612 10.87 -26.80 -11.36
N LEU A 613 11.74 -26.10 -10.62
CA LEU A 613 12.24 -26.62 -9.33
C LEU A 613 11.17 -26.65 -8.22
N ALA A 614 10.09 -25.88 -8.37
CA ALA A 614 9.01 -25.85 -7.38
C ALA A 614 8.06 -27.05 -7.51
N THR A 615 8.05 -27.75 -8.65
CA THR A 615 7.14 -28.85 -8.94
C THR A 615 7.78 -30.23 -8.79
N VAL A 616 9.11 -30.31 -8.67
CA VAL A 616 9.86 -31.56 -8.51
C VAL A 616 10.10 -31.92 -7.05
N THR A 617 9.90 -33.19 -6.69
CA THR A 617 9.95 -33.66 -5.29
C THR A 617 11.14 -34.58 -5.01
N THR A 618 11.67 -35.28 -6.01
CA THR A 618 12.82 -36.20 -5.81
C THR A 618 14.16 -35.53 -6.07
N ASN A 619 15.22 -36.01 -5.40
CA ASN A 619 16.58 -35.51 -5.62
C ASN A 619 17.06 -35.74 -7.06
N ASP A 620 16.69 -36.87 -7.70
CA ASP A 620 17.02 -37.15 -9.09
C ASP A 620 16.49 -36.05 -10.04
N GLN A 621 15.21 -35.72 -9.90
CA GLN A 621 14.56 -34.68 -10.72
C GLN A 621 15.15 -33.29 -10.46
N LYS A 622 15.46 -32.98 -9.19
CA LYS A 622 16.10 -31.71 -8.81
C LYS A 622 17.49 -31.60 -9.42
N ILE A 623 18.31 -32.63 -9.31
CA ILE A 623 19.68 -32.64 -9.86
C ILE A 623 19.65 -32.56 -11.39
N ALA A 624 18.75 -33.28 -12.05
CA ALA A 624 18.56 -33.18 -13.50
C ALA A 624 18.19 -31.75 -13.94
N CYS A 625 17.26 -31.10 -13.21
CA CYS A 625 16.88 -29.72 -13.46
C CYS A 625 18.06 -28.74 -13.25
N LEU A 626 18.85 -28.93 -12.18
CA LEU A 626 20.06 -28.12 -11.92
C LEU A 626 21.14 -28.33 -12.99
N ARG A 627 21.37 -29.55 -13.48
CA ARG A 627 22.29 -29.82 -14.60
C ARG A 627 21.81 -29.14 -15.88
N GLY A 628 20.50 -29.12 -16.12
CA GLY A 628 19.89 -28.35 -17.21
C GLY A 628 20.18 -26.85 -17.09
N ILE A 629 19.94 -26.25 -15.92
CA ILE A 629 20.26 -24.83 -15.68
C ILE A 629 21.77 -24.56 -15.86
N GLN A 630 22.62 -25.47 -15.39
CA GLN A 630 24.09 -25.36 -15.52
C GLN A 630 24.56 -25.34 -16.97
N SER A 631 23.98 -26.17 -17.86
CA SER A 631 24.41 -26.27 -19.26
C SER A 631 24.09 -25.03 -20.10
N PHE A 632 23.07 -24.27 -19.72
CA PHE A 632 22.75 -22.96 -20.33
C PHE A 632 23.51 -21.82 -19.64
N ALA A 633 23.61 -21.85 -18.31
CA ALA A 633 24.27 -20.80 -17.55
C ALA A 633 25.79 -20.73 -17.85
N CYS A 634 26.46 -21.87 -18.03
CA CYS A 634 27.91 -21.89 -18.31
C CYS A 634 28.31 -21.23 -19.63
N LYS A 635 27.36 -21.09 -20.58
CA LYS A 635 27.55 -20.40 -21.86
C LYS A 635 27.41 -18.88 -21.77
N THR A 636 26.97 -18.37 -20.61
CA THR A 636 26.68 -16.95 -20.39
C THR A 636 27.58 -16.40 -19.27
N SER A 637 28.24 -15.27 -19.51
CA SER A 637 29.09 -14.63 -18.49
C SER A 637 28.28 -14.26 -17.24
N THR A 638 28.84 -14.57 -16.06
CA THR A 638 28.20 -14.30 -14.76
C THR A 638 27.87 -12.83 -14.50
N THR A 639 28.51 -11.91 -15.23
CA THR A 639 28.22 -10.46 -15.17
C THR A 639 26.86 -10.11 -15.75
N LYS A 640 26.36 -10.92 -16.70
CA LYS A 640 25.04 -10.75 -17.34
C LYS A 640 23.88 -11.30 -16.50
N TYR A 641 24.15 -12.07 -15.45
CA TYR A 641 23.09 -12.62 -14.61
C TYR A 641 22.37 -11.54 -13.80
N THR A 642 21.05 -11.66 -13.67
CA THR A 642 20.29 -10.89 -12.66
C THR A 642 20.84 -11.20 -11.26
N ASN A 643 20.64 -10.28 -10.32
CA ASN A 643 21.06 -10.52 -8.93
C ASN A 643 20.34 -11.73 -8.30
N SER A 644 19.08 -11.96 -8.67
CA SER A 644 18.30 -13.13 -8.23
C SER A 644 18.90 -14.42 -8.79
N PHE A 645 19.14 -14.47 -10.10
CA PHE A 645 19.73 -15.63 -10.75
C PHE A 645 21.14 -15.90 -10.24
N ARG A 646 21.99 -14.88 -10.12
CA ARG A 646 23.36 -15.00 -9.61
C ARG A 646 23.39 -15.58 -8.19
N THR A 647 22.50 -15.11 -7.32
CA THR A 647 22.39 -15.61 -5.94
C THR A 647 21.99 -17.08 -5.93
N PHE A 648 20.93 -17.43 -6.67
CA PHE A 648 20.48 -18.81 -6.81
C PHE A 648 21.55 -19.73 -7.42
N TYR A 649 22.23 -19.29 -8.47
CA TYR A 649 23.26 -20.03 -9.17
C TYR A 649 24.49 -20.30 -8.27
N CYS A 650 24.93 -19.29 -7.51
CA CYS A 650 26.09 -19.44 -6.62
C CYS A 650 25.77 -20.16 -5.31
N GLN A 651 24.54 -20.07 -4.80
CA GLN A 651 24.18 -20.65 -3.49
C GLN A 651 23.56 -22.05 -3.59
N SER A 652 22.96 -22.38 -4.74
CA SER A 652 22.23 -23.63 -4.95
C SER A 652 22.84 -24.45 -6.08
N VAL A 653 22.94 -23.90 -7.30
CA VAL A 653 23.32 -24.68 -8.49
C VAL A 653 24.76 -25.19 -8.39
N LYS A 654 25.75 -24.30 -8.24
CA LYS A 654 27.16 -24.70 -8.15
C LYS A 654 27.45 -25.62 -6.95
N PRO A 655 27.02 -25.29 -5.72
CA PRO A 655 27.38 -26.09 -4.56
C PRO A 655 26.75 -27.49 -4.54
N VAL A 656 25.51 -27.61 -5.04
CA VAL A 656 24.82 -28.92 -5.12
C VAL A 656 25.47 -29.80 -6.17
N LEU A 657 25.70 -29.28 -7.39
CA LEU A 657 26.30 -30.08 -8.46
C LEU A 657 27.74 -30.48 -8.13
N ALA A 658 28.55 -29.55 -7.60
CA ALA A 658 29.90 -29.89 -7.13
C ALA A 658 29.88 -30.93 -6.00
N CYS A 659 28.90 -30.88 -5.08
CA CYS A 659 28.77 -31.92 -4.07
C CYS A 659 28.42 -33.30 -4.67
N VAL A 660 27.54 -33.34 -5.68
CA VAL A 660 27.17 -34.59 -6.36
C VAL A 660 28.38 -35.15 -7.10
N ASP A 661 29.03 -34.31 -7.92
CA ASP A 661 30.12 -34.73 -8.81
C ASP A 661 31.39 -35.06 -8.01
N ASP A 662 31.84 -34.16 -7.13
CA ASP A 662 33.15 -34.26 -6.48
C ASP A 662 33.11 -35.03 -5.15
N HIS A 663 32.00 -35.00 -4.41
CA HIS A 663 31.93 -35.62 -3.07
C HIS A 663 31.10 -36.90 -3.02
N CYS A 664 30.10 -37.03 -3.90
CA CYS A 664 29.26 -38.23 -4.01
C CYS A 664 29.64 -39.09 -5.21
N GLY A 665 30.75 -38.79 -5.89
CA GLY A 665 31.26 -39.58 -7.02
C GLY A 665 30.30 -39.65 -8.20
N GLY A 666 29.46 -38.63 -8.38
CA GLY A 666 28.39 -38.59 -9.39
C GLY A 666 27.14 -39.42 -9.04
N SER A 667 27.13 -40.14 -7.91
CA SER A 667 25.99 -40.98 -7.50
C SER A 667 24.91 -40.16 -6.79
N ILE A 668 23.69 -40.17 -7.34
CA ILE A 668 22.54 -39.52 -6.72
C ILE A 668 22.02 -40.32 -5.52
N GLU A 669 22.22 -41.64 -5.52
CA GLU A 669 21.92 -42.51 -4.38
C GLU A 669 22.81 -42.14 -3.19
N GLU A 670 24.11 -41.94 -3.41
CA GLU A 670 25.04 -41.51 -2.37
C GLU A 670 24.75 -40.08 -1.90
N PHE A 671 24.34 -39.18 -2.82
CA PHE A 671 23.88 -37.84 -2.45
C PHE A 671 22.62 -37.90 -1.56
N THR A 672 21.68 -38.78 -1.89
CA THR A 672 20.45 -38.98 -1.14
C THR A 672 20.71 -39.62 0.22
N HIS A 673 21.63 -40.58 0.29
CA HIS A 673 22.08 -41.18 1.54
C HIS A 673 22.68 -40.13 2.50
N ARG A 674 23.54 -39.22 1.99
CA ARG A 674 24.19 -38.20 2.82
C ARG A 674 23.27 -37.07 3.28
N TRP A 675 22.28 -36.69 2.46
CA TRP A 675 21.53 -35.46 2.68
C TRP A 675 20.01 -35.64 2.87
N GLY A 676 19.50 -36.86 2.68
CA GLY A 676 18.08 -37.23 2.79
C GLY A 676 17.33 -37.16 1.44
N HIS A 677 16.15 -37.78 1.38
CA HIS A 677 15.35 -37.93 0.15
C HIS A 677 14.74 -36.64 -0.42
N ASP A 678 14.64 -35.57 0.36
CA ASP A 678 14.06 -34.29 -0.06
C ASP A 678 14.93 -33.10 0.37
N VAL A 679 16.00 -32.84 -0.40
CA VAL A 679 16.94 -31.76 -0.09
C VAL A 679 16.36 -30.39 -0.47
N ARG A 680 16.42 -29.44 0.48
CA ARG A 680 16.09 -28.02 0.25
C ARG A 680 17.28 -27.28 -0.36
N LEU A 681 17.13 -26.85 -1.61
CA LEU A 681 18.22 -26.26 -2.41
C LEU A 681 18.64 -24.85 -1.94
N ASN A 682 17.70 -24.04 -1.48
CA ASN A 682 17.90 -22.60 -1.18
C ASN A 682 18.84 -22.29 0.01
N ARG A 683 19.27 -23.31 0.78
CA ARG A 683 20.23 -23.17 1.88
C ARG A 683 21.31 -24.25 1.86
N PHE A 684 21.48 -24.95 0.74
CA PHE A 684 22.40 -26.09 0.66
C PHE A 684 23.85 -25.68 1.00
N SER A 685 24.34 -24.59 0.41
CA SER A 685 25.70 -24.05 0.69
C SER A 685 25.93 -23.51 2.10
N THR A 686 24.86 -23.21 2.86
CA THR A 686 24.98 -22.64 4.21
C THR A 686 24.77 -23.66 5.31
N LEU A 687 23.93 -24.68 5.07
CA LEU A 687 23.55 -25.68 6.07
C LEU A 687 24.11 -27.07 5.79
N LYS A 688 24.52 -27.36 4.56
CA LYS A 688 24.98 -28.68 4.11
C LYS A 688 26.39 -28.54 3.56
N CYS A 689 26.59 -28.72 2.25
CA CYS A 689 27.89 -28.70 1.59
C CYS A 689 28.08 -27.44 0.73
N ARG A 690 29.27 -26.84 0.80
CA ARG A 690 29.65 -25.66 0.00
C ARG A 690 30.11 -25.99 -1.43
N GLY A 691 30.31 -27.27 -1.75
CA GLY A 691 30.84 -27.69 -3.06
C GLY A 691 32.27 -27.18 -3.32
N VAL A 692 33.09 -27.14 -2.27
CA VAL A 692 34.52 -26.79 -2.31
C VAL A 692 35.33 -27.97 -1.76
N ALA A 693 36.65 -28.00 -1.98
CA ALA A 693 37.56 -29.15 -1.82
C ALA A 693 37.46 -30.02 -0.54
N LYS A 694 36.76 -29.59 0.53
CA LYS A 694 36.44 -30.44 1.69
C LYS A 694 34.93 -30.46 1.91
N CYS A 695 34.35 -31.66 1.89
CA CYS A 695 32.94 -31.89 2.24
C CYS A 695 32.75 -31.74 3.76
N SER A 696 31.74 -31.00 4.19
CA SER A 696 31.36 -30.75 5.59
C SER A 696 30.56 -31.90 6.23
N TRP A 697 30.57 -33.08 5.62
CA TRP A 697 29.83 -34.24 6.13
C TRP A 697 30.63 -34.94 7.23
N SER A 698 30.24 -34.72 8.48
CA SER A 698 30.74 -35.47 9.64
C SER A 698 29.67 -36.49 10.08
N PHE A 699 30.04 -37.77 10.12
CA PHE A 699 29.21 -38.82 10.67
C PHE A 699 29.05 -38.59 12.19
N ASN A 700 27.92 -38.01 12.63
CA ASN A 700 27.50 -38.18 14.02
C ASN A 700 26.92 -39.59 14.14
N GLY A 701 27.82 -40.57 14.19
CA GLY A 701 27.50 -41.94 14.50
C GLY A 701 27.14 -42.07 15.98
N LEU A 702 25.97 -42.63 16.23
CA LEU A 702 25.76 -43.52 17.37
C LEU A 702 27.00 -44.39 17.58
N THR A 703 27.49 -44.46 18.81
CA THR A 703 28.26 -45.61 19.30
C THR A 703 27.65 -46.06 20.63
N THR A 704 27.30 -47.35 20.62
CA THR A 704 26.59 -48.21 21.60
C THR A 704 25.17 -47.84 21.97
#